data_AF-A0A6G6FQ79-F1
#
_entry.id   AF-A0A6G6FQ79-F1
#
_cell.length_a   1.000
_cell.length_b   1.000
_cell.length_c   1.000
_cell.angle_alpha   90.00
_cell.angle_beta   90.00
_cell.angle_gamma   90.00
#
_symmetry.space_group_name_H-M   'P 1'
#
loop_
_entity.id
_entity.type
_entity.pdbx_description
1 polymer ?
#
loop_
_entity_poly.entity_id
_entity_poly.type
_entity_poly.pdbx_seq_one_letter_code
_entity_poly.pdbx_strand_id
1 'polypeptide(L)'
;MASPLYWLGKYFFYPIGNTPAVSFTRDLPPDVPAHILLLPCGDARNVLYTIFCESPSITRKLDFTCGDYDPGVLARNALLFTMITDDVAQTTIWDIFFHMYLSDNAHATLLSQCRKLLACSTTTEDWNASPYGSFLRVGTEQTLLEIRRLWSFYTSSTVPAGSPRALAAREMVDNGRKEVIKHNSEYSVMLSSARSSGPFLLQAAPVSAAHFSHYWRTGSTAPTDSQSNTKTRHANPTFLYSRLGEGFRVHYCTDPLAGFHLTPLYGNHTRAPSVQEAVSAAQAEFRDWCGAFRARSTPSRGSLAIRFILGDAIHIASALSTWSVRNMVAPTFTAPWTSTVLELCAGEYEDRHAPTRFDVIDTSNLSDHVGLLNILISTVPLLSNSEPWCGILYTEFLLARRADTTTQFMALLFTDISVATILLGVCPVDALSGFASACYIIEDVYNAVVPGISERKHRIITWKRPHSCDPHVQTLPHMAPPPTLHFDPQQLASLFCNAYYRLFGCEDPTYLFTVQNPSDRAKVIKHSMLTRYSRETFALFLCLARARILSSDASWQETMRLLVDKIEISGGLGGPHPFDNLYHQDLVVQLYRHHVYTYPAYLAPPRAARGRLAQWTSIPPLVRIYLIVPQETFAVLWARPETPPLHCVVWAVGAFECAFQSIHATFGTVTETGSPTCPAVTIQEADGAFDEDASPLVVSFVVHTWMLTNTIPDPEALVVGFCLKSTPLTASTYGPVLGHNLSLFSASLSDTAHVHIVPEARPPAPSSTETPIRAVDSDRPCIGSQTFVHVDLAEQTGCVASLTARLQVQNAESKASFARGALPIVTQPSPFTVRVAWGGLAQDLVYPLPVIGGQQKVRLARKSSYIEVVVPIAMSFPKAWALQSTPFPVIRTDSTVFAWNLHRVPLNRSPALDLAAVASPTADQWLNSHISMQMSERERKMREANALEGLALIKDTIHTIMVRSAGIQNGPRSRVFALHDDASGKTDTMFFVNELRFDLACHTIVCDAFVLLLSRRLVSTVGPSLKTISENGVESVRVYGDEMRTWKHLLPGLAERCRATWKHGKKCEYAARGKIPLEVDIMAGDPLCSCGRGKDVDGMHKVALWRKLAPFVTRVALSPLFPVPYLEPIIDVHKANATADTLREVLPGHGDTKPGSHLQAAAGATVTGRCARCSKRGDDLQRCSRCKAVFYCSKECQKADWKNHKFVCVADK
;
A
#
# COMPACT_ATOMS: atom_id res chain seq x y z
N MET A 1 5.66 -14.98 -14.49
CA MET A 1 5.86 -14.08 -13.32
C MET A 1 6.61 -12.85 -13.80
N ALA A 2 6.37 -11.67 -13.23
CA ALA A 2 6.66 -10.40 -13.93
C ALA A 2 7.74 -9.49 -13.30
N SER A 3 8.56 -9.98 -12.36
CA SER A 3 9.70 -9.19 -11.86
C SER A 3 10.97 -9.53 -12.63
N PRO A 4 11.75 -8.54 -13.11
CA PRO A 4 13.13 -8.76 -13.52
C PRO A 4 13.97 -9.40 -12.41
N LEU A 5 14.96 -10.20 -12.80
CA LEU A 5 15.94 -10.76 -11.88
C LEU A 5 17.02 -9.73 -11.57
N TYR A 6 17.41 -9.65 -10.30
CA TYR A 6 18.45 -8.76 -9.80
C TYR A 6 19.55 -9.57 -9.12
N TRP A 7 20.80 -9.17 -9.31
CA TRP A 7 21.90 -9.63 -8.48
C TRP A 7 21.61 -9.30 -7.01
N LEU A 8 21.84 -10.25 -6.11
CA LEU A 8 21.35 -10.18 -4.73
C LEU A 8 22.08 -9.13 -3.88
N GLY A 9 23.37 -8.88 -4.16
CA GLY A 9 24.20 -7.91 -3.45
C GLY A 9 24.06 -8.02 -1.93
N LYS A 10 23.79 -6.91 -1.25
CA LYS A 10 23.61 -6.88 0.21
C LYS A 10 22.18 -7.21 0.64
N TYR A 11 21.98 -8.43 1.13
CA TYR A 11 20.74 -8.87 1.78
C TYR A 11 20.49 -8.16 3.12
N PHE A 12 19.21 -7.88 3.42
CA PHE A 12 18.77 -7.38 4.71
C PHE A 12 17.61 -8.22 5.27
N PHE A 13 17.80 -8.71 6.49
CA PHE A 13 16.78 -9.37 7.31
C PHE A 13 15.95 -8.33 8.05
N TYR A 14 14.62 -8.47 8.07
CA TYR A 14 13.68 -7.56 8.72
C TYR A 14 13.00 -8.23 9.93
N PRO A 15 13.72 -8.43 11.06
CA PRO A 15 13.20 -9.14 12.24
C PRO A 15 12.08 -8.42 12.98
N ILE A 16 12.00 -7.09 12.79
CA ILE A 16 11.03 -6.16 13.37
C ILE A 16 10.65 -5.18 12.25
N GLY A 17 9.37 -4.86 12.11
CA GLY A 17 8.86 -3.92 11.12
C GLY A 17 9.13 -2.45 11.45
N ASN A 18 8.97 -1.61 10.44
CA ASN A 18 9.46 -0.23 10.40
C ASN A 18 8.35 0.84 10.36
N THR A 19 7.09 0.44 10.56
CA THR A 19 5.90 1.29 10.60
C THR A 19 4.96 0.93 11.75
N PRO A 20 4.17 1.88 12.28
CA PRO A 20 3.24 1.63 13.38
C PRO A 20 2.21 0.56 13.03
N ALA A 21 1.73 -0.18 14.03
CA ALA A 21 0.80 -1.28 13.78
C ALA A 21 -0.55 -0.80 13.21
N VAL A 22 -1.08 -1.54 12.23
CA VAL A 22 -2.38 -1.23 11.61
C VAL A 22 -3.37 -2.38 11.79
N SER A 23 -4.66 -2.04 11.94
CA SER A 23 -5.72 -3.05 11.94
C SER A 23 -6.13 -3.37 10.50
N PHE A 24 -6.10 -4.65 10.13
CA PHE A 24 -6.54 -5.10 8.81
C PHE A 24 -8.07 -5.09 8.66
N THR A 25 -8.81 -5.19 9.76
CA THR A 25 -10.29 -5.14 9.79
C THR A 25 -10.88 -3.73 9.84
N ARG A 26 -10.05 -2.69 9.70
CA ARG A 26 -10.48 -1.28 9.72
C ARG A 26 -11.53 -0.95 8.68
N ASP A 27 -11.40 -1.46 7.45
CA ASP A 27 -12.37 -1.24 6.37
C ASP A 27 -13.42 -2.37 6.24
N LEU A 28 -13.46 -3.33 7.19
CA LEU A 28 -14.41 -4.46 7.18
C LEU A 28 -15.56 -4.30 8.19
N PRO A 29 -16.83 -4.58 7.81
CA PRO A 29 -17.96 -4.61 8.75
C PRO A 29 -17.68 -5.55 9.94
N PRO A 30 -18.05 -5.21 11.19
CA PRO A 30 -17.71 -6.01 12.38
C PRO A 30 -18.29 -7.44 12.38
N ASP A 31 -19.38 -7.67 11.65
CA ASP A 31 -20.15 -8.90 11.67
C ASP A 31 -19.84 -9.89 10.53
N VAL A 32 -18.95 -9.55 9.59
CA VAL A 32 -18.49 -10.49 8.53
C VAL A 32 -17.18 -11.20 8.92
N PRO A 33 -16.97 -12.45 8.49
CA PRO A 33 -15.64 -13.10 8.47
C PRO A 33 -14.57 -12.22 7.82
N ALA A 34 -13.31 -12.48 8.15
CA ALA A 34 -12.18 -11.82 7.51
C ALA A 34 -11.13 -12.85 7.06
N HIS A 35 -11.09 -13.11 5.77
CA HIS A 35 -9.99 -13.79 5.08
C HIS A 35 -8.97 -12.73 4.66
N ILE A 36 -7.78 -12.78 5.27
CA ILE A 36 -6.76 -11.73 5.19
C ILE A 36 -5.47 -12.33 4.62
N LEU A 37 -4.96 -11.77 3.52
CA LEU A 37 -3.68 -12.16 2.91
C LEU A 37 -2.64 -11.07 3.16
N LEU A 38 -1.45 -11.45 3.64
CA LEU A 38 -0.34 -10.54 3.95
C LEU A 38 0.88 -10.91 3.11
N LEU A 39 1.37 -10.00 2.25
CA LEU A 39 2.42 -10.27 1.25
C LEU A 39 3.40 -9.09 1.06
N PRO A 40 4.55 -9.05 1.78
CA PRO A 40 4.96 -9.97 2.85
C PRO A 40 4.22 -9.71 4.16
N CYS A 41 4.22 -10.68 5.08
CA CYS A 41 3.59 -10.50 6.39
C CYS A 41 4.44 -9.68 7.36
N GLY A 42 5.78 -9.74 7.28
CA GLY A 42 6.66 -9.11 8.25
C GLY A 42 6.44 -9.66 9.67
N ASP A 43 6.74 -8.87 10.70
CA ASP A 43 6.49 -9.27 12.09
C ASP A 43 5.00 -9.35 12.47
N ALA A 44 4.72 -10.03 13.58
CA ALA A 44 3.36 -10.27 14.05
C ALA A 44 2.56 -9.03 14.50
N ARG A 45 3.11 -7.79 14.48
CA ARG A 45 2.49 -6.63 15.17
C ARG A 45 1.10 -6.30 14.64
N ASN A 46 0.90 -6.36 13.31
CA ASN A 46 -0.38 -6.02 12.69
C ASN A 46 -1.45 -7.10 12.98
N VAL A 47 -1.04 -8.38 13.08
CA VAL A 47 -1.93 -9.49 13.45
C VAL A 47 -2.36 -9.34 14.92
N LEU A 48 -1.41 -9.09 15.83
CA LEU A 48 -1.68 -8.86 17.25
C LEU A 48 -2.59 -7.63 17.48
N TYR A 49 -2.29 -6.51 16.82
CA TYR A 49 -3.08 -5.29 16.93
C TYR A 49 -4.48 -5.43 16.30
N THR A 50 -4.61 -6.13 15.16
CA THR A 50 -5.92 -6.45 14.58
C THR A 50 -6.78 -7.25 15.57
N ILE A 51 -6.22 -8.27 16.22
CA ILE A 51 -6.93 -9.09 17.22
C ILE A 51 -7.30 -8.25 18.47
N PHE A 52 -6.43 -7.33 18.91
CA PHE A 52 -6.72 -6.39 20.00
C PHE A 52 -7.89 -5.43 19.69
N CYS A 53 -8.02 -5.00 18.44
CA CYS A 53 -9.07 -4.11 17.96
C CYS A 53 -10.46 -4.78 17.84
N GLU A 54 -10.54 -6.11 17.77
CA GLU A 54 -11.82 -6.81 17.63
C GLU A 54 -12.68 -6.74 18.90
N SER A 55 -14.00 -6.73 18.71
CA SER A 55 -14.97 -6.60 19.80
C SER A 55 -15.22 -7.95 20.49
N PRO A 56 -15.13 -8.04 21.83
CA PRO A 56 -15.57 -9.24 22.55
C PRO A 56 -17.07 -9.56 22.35
N SER A 57 -17.89 -8.55 22.01
CA SER A 57 -19.34 -8.70 21.83
C SER A 57 -19.76 -9.10 20.41
N ILE A 58 -18.93 -8.81 19.40
CA ILE A 58 -19.16 -9.18 18.00
C ILE A 58 -17.90 -9.87 17.48
N THR A 59 -17.88 -11.20 17.62
CA THR A 59 -16.76 -12.04 17.20
C THR A 59 -16.97 -12.57 15.78
N ARG A 60 -16.19 -12.04 14.82
CA ARG A 60 -16.05 -12.61 13.47
C ARG A 60 -15.11 -13.83 13.45
N LYS A 61 -15.01 -14.58 12.34
CA LYS A 61 -13.85 -15.44 12.04
C LYS A 61 -12.67 -14.56 11.60
N LEU A 62 -11.46 -14.88 12.05
CA LEU A 62 -10.21 -14.29 11.55
C LEU A 62 -9.36 -15.40 10.92
N ASP A 63 -8.99 -15.26 9.65
CA ASP A 63 -8.20 -16.23 8.89
C ASP A 63 -7.08 -15.50 8.15
N PHE A 64 -5.89 -15.46 8.75
CA PHE A 64 -4.70 -14.82 8.21
C PHE A 64 -3.89 -15.82 7.39
N THR A 65 -3.56 -15.47 6.15
CA THR A 65 -2.57 -16.16 5.33
C THR A 65 -1.36 -15.24 5.20
N CYS A 66 -0.29 -15.63 5.88
CA CYS A 66 0.92 -14.86 6.09
C CYS A 66 2.02 -15.41 5.19
N GLY A 67 2.25 -14.76 4.04
CA GLY A 67 3.35 -15.08 3.15
C GLY A 67 4.59 -14.26 3.50
N ASP A 68 5.77 -14.87 3.57
CA ASP A 68 7.03 -14.13 3.65
C ASP A 68 8.15 -14.91 2.93
N TYR A 69 9.11 -14.18 2.38
CA TYR A 69 10.20 -14.75 1.57
C TYR A 69 11.41 -15.17 2.43
N ASP A 70 11.48 -14.69 3.68
CA ASP A 70 12.48 -15.04 4.67
C ASP A 70 11.88 -15.99 5.73
N PRO A 71 12.34 -17.26 5.82
CA PRO A 71 11.84 -18.20 6.83
C PRO A 71 12.15 -17.75 8.26
N GLY A 72 13.16 -16.88 8.46
CA GLY A 72 13.49 -16.27 9.76
C GLY A 72 12.35 -15.42 10.32
N VAL A 73 11.59 -14.72 9.47
CA VAL A 73 10.41 -13.95 9.88
C VAL A 73 9.29 -14.89 10.34
N LEU A 74 9.00 -15.92 9.55
CA LEU A 74 7.96 -16.90 9.85
C LEU A 74 8.27 -17.69 11.13
N ALA A 75 9.51 -18.14 11.30
CA ALA A 75 9.95 -18.89 12.49
C ALA A 75 9.88 -18.03 13.78
N ARG A 76 10.20 -16.73 13.69
CA ARG A 76 10.04 -15.76 14.79
C ARG A 76 8.56 -15.54 15.15
N ASN A 77 7.70 -15.37 14.16
CA ASN A 77 6.26 -15.16 14.38
C ASN A 77 5.59 -16.38 15.01
N ALA A 78 5.87 -17.58 14.50
CA ALA A 78 5.38 -18.84 15.07
C ALA A 78 5.88 -19.04 16.52
N LEU A 79 7.16 -18.77 16.79
CA LEU A 79 7.72 -18.79 18.15
C LEU A 79 7.00 -17.79 19.08
N LEU A 80 6.74 -16.57 18.62
CA LEU A 80 6.03 -15.55 19.40
C LEU A 80 4.60 -15.97 19.75
N PHE A 81 3.80 -16.42 18.77
CA PHE A 81 2.41 -16.84 19.01
C PHE A 81 2.30 -18.03 19.96
N THR A 82 3.25 -18.97 19.91
CA THR A 82 3.27 -20.11 20.83
C THR A 82 3.73 -19.72 22.24
N MET A 83 4.74 -18.85 22.41
CA MET A 83 5.10 -18.30 23.73
C MET A 83 3.95 -17.52 24.38
N ILE A 84 3.19 -16.74 23.62
CA ILE A 84 2.01 -16.03 24.15
C ILE A 84 0.95 -17.02 24.64
N THR A 85 0.75 -18.11 23.90
CA THR A 85 -0.27 -19.14 24.19
C THR A 85 0.12 -19.99 25.41
N ASP A 86 1.40 -20.34 25.56
CA ASP A 86 1.97 -21.12 26.67
C ASP A 86 2.13 -20.32 27.99
N ASP A 87 1.59 -19.10 28.05
CA ASP A 87 1.73 -18.16 29.17
C ASP A 87 3.16 -17.85 29.62
N VAL A 88 4.07 -17.69 28.65
CA VAL A 88 5.39 -17.12 28.94
C VAL A 88 5.24 -15.65 29.36
N ALA A 89 5.96 -15.24 30.40
CA ALA A 89 5.94 -13.87 30.93
C ALA A 89 6.28 -12.84 29.83
N GLN A 90 5.44 -11.81 29.68
CA GLN A 90 5.52 -10.88 28.53
C GLN A 90 6.83 -10.08 28.49
N THR A 91 7.47 -9.85 29.64
CA THR A 91 8.83 -9.29 29.73
C THR A 91 9.88 -10.21 29.11
N THR A 92 9.77 -11.52 29.33
CA THR A 92 10.68 -12.51 28.75
C THR A 92 10.43 -12.68 27.24
N ILE A 93 9.16 -12.63 26.81
CA ILE A 93 8.80 -12.58 25.39
C ILE A 93 9.40 -11.33 24.72
N TRP A 94 9.30 -10.16 25.37
CA TRP A 94 9.87 -8.90 24.86
C TRP A 94 11.39 -9.00 24.65
N ASP A 95 12.12 -9.52 25.64
CA ASP A 95 13.57 -9.73 25.53
C ASP A 95 13.91 -10.68 24.38
N ILE A 96 13.21 -11.81 24.25
CA ILE A 96 13.42 -12.80 23.18
C ILE A 96 13.14 -12.21 21.79
N PHE A 97 12.09 -11.40 21.63
CA PHE A 97 11.67 -10.92 20.32
C PHE A 97 12.40 -9.64 19.89
N PHE A 98 12.69 -8.72 20.82
CA PHE A 98 13.21 -7.38 20.51
C PHE A 98 14.68 -7.15 20.86
N HIS A 99 15.33 -7.94 21.72
CA HIS A 99 16.74 -7.72 22.07
C HIS A 99 17.68 -8.63 21.28
N MET A 100 18.83 -8.10 20.88
CA MET A 100 19.90 -8.83 20.20
C MET A 100 20.74 -9.69 21.19
N TYR A 101 20.62 -9.43 22.49
CA TYR A 101 21.26 -10.19 23.57
C TYR A 101 20.25 -10.63 24.63
N LEU A 102 20.38 -11.87 25.09
CA LEU A 102 19.48 -12.50 26.06
C LEU A 102 20.13 -12.69 27.43
N SER A 103 19.34 -12.52 28.48
CA SER A 103 19.65 -13.00 29.83
C SER A 103 19.57 -14.53 29.89
N ASP A 104 20.18 -15.16 30.90
CA ASP A 104 20.12 -16.62 31.07
C ASP A 104 18.68 -17.15 31.15
N ASN A 105 17.77 -16.41 31.81
CA ASN A 105 16.35 -16.77 31.89
C ASN A 105 15.65 -16.70 30.53
N ALA A 106 15.85 -15.62 29.77
CA ALA A 106 15.27 -15.47 28.43
C ALA A 106 15.84 -16.50 27.45
N HIS A 107 17.13 -16.81 27.56
CA HIS A 107 17.80 -17.83 26.77
C HIS A 107 17.28 -19.25 27.09
N ALA A 108 17.18 -19.61 28.37
CA ALA A 108 16.61 -20.89 28.79
C ALA A 108 15.14 -21.04 28.37
N THR A 109 14.37 -19.95 28.42
CA THR A 109 12.96 -19.91 27.97
C THR A 109 12.84 -20.12 26.46
N LEU A 110 13.66 -19.42 25.65
CA LEU A 110 13.76 -19.63 24.20
C LEU A 110 14.04 -21.11 23.88
N LEU A 111 15.02 -21.71 24.56
CA LEU A 111 15.40 -23.11 24.35
C LEU A 111 14.31 -24.10 24.75
N SER A 112 13.63 -23.86 25.88
CA SER A 112 12.49 -24.65 26.30
C SER A 112 11.38 -24.62 25.24
N GLN A 113 11.06 -23.43 24.71
CA GLN A 113 10.01 -23.29 23.70
C GLN A 113 10.42 -23.94 22.36
N CYS A 114 11.60 -23.67 21.84
CA CYS A 114 12.08 -24.28 20.59
C CYS A 114 12.08 -25.82 20.68
N ARG A 115 12.47 -26.42 21.83
CA ARG A 115 12.42 -27.87 22.03
C ARG A 115 10.99 -28.44 21.98
N LYS A 116 10.00 -27.75 22.57
CA LYS A 116 8.57 -28.14 22.42
C LYS A 116 8.13 -28.10 20.97
N LEU A 117 8.48 -27.03 20.25
CA LEU A 117 8.12 -26.84 18.84
C LEU A 117 8.75 -27.92 17.96
N LEU A 118 10.02 -28.27 18.20
CA LEU A 118 10.70 -29.39 17.54
C LEU A 118 10.08 -30.75 17.86
N ALA A 119 9.55 -30.96 19.07
CA ALA A 119 8.88 -32.21 19.42
C ALA A 119 7.54 -32.43 18.68
N CYS A 120 6.86 -31.34 18.26
CA CYS A 120 5.54 -31.40 17.62
C CYS A 120 5.50 -30.94 16.16
N SER A 121 6.64 -30.84 15.48
CA SER A 121 6.74 -30.41 14.07
C SER A 121 7.49 -31.40 13.18
N THR A 122 7.50 -32.69 13.53
CA THR A 122 8.23 -33.71 12.76
C THR A 122 7.55 -33.98 11.41
N THR A 123 6.22 -34.00 11.39
CA THR A 123 5.38 -34.06 10.18
C THR A 123 4.32 -32.95 10.21
N THR A 124 3.64 -32.73 9.08
CA THR A 124 2.50 -31.81 8.99
C THR A 124 1.31 -32.33 9.82
N GLU A 125 1.19 -33.64 9.98
CA GLU A 125 0.20 -34.34 10.79
C GLU A 125 0.45 -34.08 12.28
N ASP A 126 1.69 -34.27 12.75
CA ASP A 126 2.09 -33.98 14.14
C ASP A 126 1.83 -32.50 14.49
N TRP A 127 2.19 -31.59 13.58
CA TRP A 127 1.94 -30.15 13.78
C TRP A 127 0.45 -29.84 13.88
N ASN A 128 -0.37 -30.43 13.00
CA ASN A 128 -1.81 -30.24 13.01
C ASN A 128 -2.51 -30.87 14.23
N ALA A 129 -1.96 -31.95 14.79
CA ALA A 129 -2.42 -32.60 16.01
C ALA A 129 -1.94 -31.90 17.30
N SER A 130 -0.90 -31.06 17.21
CA SER A 130 -0.37 -30.30 18.33
C SER A 130 -1.39 -29.29 18.91
N PRO A 131 -1.20 -28.82 20.17
CA PRO A 131 -2.04 -27.76 20.74
C PRO A 131 -2.07 -26.48 19.89
N TYR A 132 -0.94 -26.14 19.26
CA TYR A 132 -0.77 -24.97 18.40
C TYR A 132 -1.48 -25.15 17.05
N GLY A 133 -1.49 -26.37 16.54
CA GLY A 133 -2.08 -26.73 15.25
C GLY A 133 -3.49 -26.16 15.11
N SER A 134 -4.29 -26.18 16.19
CA SER A 134 -5.65 -25.62 16.23
C SER A 134 -5.82 -24.22 15.59
N PHE A 135 -4.84 -23.31 15.74
CA PHE A 135 -4.86 -21.96 15.16
C PHE A 135 -3.61 -21.60 14.31
N LEU A 136 -2.46 -22.24 14.49
CA LEU A 136 -1.27 -22.06 13.64
C LEU A 136 -1.21 -23.15 12.56
N ARG A 137 -1.33 -22.75 11.30
CA ARG A 137 -1.31 -23.61 10.11
C ARG A 137 -0.07 -23.37 9.28
N VAL A 138 0.26 -24.32 8.41
CA VAL A 138 1.24 -24.18 7.33
C VAL A 138 0.54 -24.41 6.00
N GLY A 139 0.82 -23.56 5.02
CA GLY A 139 0.24 -23.68 3.68
C GLY A 139 1.05 -24.54 2.72
N THR A 140 2.31 -24.85 3.05
CA THR A 140 3.20 -25.78 2.32
C THR A 140 4.01 -26.61 3.33
N GLU A 141 4.35 -27.85 2.98
CA GLU A 141 5.22 -28.70 3.82
C GLU A 141 6.62 -28.08 3.98
N GLN A 142 7.17 -27.53 2.89
CA GLN A 142 8.45 -26.81 2.89
C GLN A 142 8.49 -25.65 3.91
N THR A 143 7.34 -24.99 4.17
CA THR A 143 7.26 -23.94 5.20
C THR A 143 7.52 -24.52 6.60
N LEU A 144 6.96 -25.70 6.91
CA LEU A 144 7.17 -26.36 8.19
C LEU A 144 8.62 -26.84 8.34
N LEU A 145 9.18 -27.44 7.28
CA LEU A 145 10.55 -27.94 7.26
C LEU A 145 11.56 -26.80 7.50
N GLU A 146 11.42 -25.66 6.83
CA GLU A 146 12.34 -24.53 6.99
C GLU A 146 12.21 -23.83 8.36
N ILE A 147 10.99 -23.65 8.86
CA ILE A 147 10.78 -23.11 10.21
C ILE A 147 11.36 -24.06 11.28
N ARG A 148 11.15 -25.37 11.13
CA ARG A 148 11.74 -26.41 11.98
C ARG A 148 13.26 -26.37 11.93
N ARG A 149 13.86 -26.26 10.74
CA ARG A 149 15.31 -26.15 10.52
C ARG A 149 15.89 -24.98 11.30
N LEU A 150 15.25 -23.81 11.23
CA LEU A 150 15.65 -22.62 12.00
C LEU A 150 15.52 -22.81 13.52
N TRP A 151 14.42 -23.39 14.01
CA TRP A 151 14.29 -23.72 15.44
C TRP A 151 15.36 -24.71 15.91
N SER A 152 15.77 -25.66 15.05
CA SER A 152 16.88 -26.57 15.37
C SER A 152 18.20 -25.80 15.55
N PHE A 153 18.50 -24.84 14.68
CA PHE A 153 19.66 -23.95 14.83
C PHE A 153 19.57 -23.05 16.06
N TYR A 154 18.38 -22.57 16.42
CA TYR A 154 18.16 -21.83 17.67
C TYR A 154 18.44 -22.69 18.92
N THR A 155 18.45 -24.02 18.80
CA THR A 155 18.81 -24.95 19.90
C THR A 155 20.23 -25.53 19.82
N SER A 156 20.87 -25.54 18.65
CA SER A 156 22.26 -26.01 18.48
C SER A 156 23.30 -24.90 18.60
N SER A 157 22.92 -23.65 18.32
CA SER A 157 23.79 -22.46 18.49
C SER A 157 24.08 -22.13 19.94
N THR A 158 23.33 -22.71 20.87
CA THR A 158 23.34 -22.36 22.29
C THR A 158 24.28 -23.27 23.07
N VAL A 159 25.56 -23.04 22.82
CA VAL A 159 26.68 -23.51 23.62
C VAL A 159 26.88 -22.61 24.85
N PRO A 160 27.54 -23.08 25.93
CA PRO A 160 27.74 -22.29 27.14
C PRO A 160 28.39 -20.92 26.87
N ALA A 161 28.01 -19.91 27.65
CA ALA A 161 28.58 -18.57 27.55
C ALA A 161 30.12 -18.61 27.69
N GLY A 162 30.83 -17.98 26.75
CA GLY A 162 32.30 -17.99 26.68
C GLY A 162 32.92 -19.17 25.92
N SER A 163 32.14 -20.14 25.44
CA SER A 163 32.62 -21.15 24.48
C SER A 163 32.99 -20.51 23.12
N PRO A 164 33.88 -21.10 22.31
CA PRO A 164 34.33 -20.51 21.04
C PRO A 164 33.18 -20.14 20.09
N ARG A 165 32.16 -21.01 20.01
CA ARG A 165 30.98 -20.78 19.17
C ARG A 165 30.05 -19.69 19.71
N ALA A 166 29.90 -19.54 21.04
CA ALA A 166 29.19 -18.42 21.64
C ALA A 166 29.92 -17.08 21.41
N LEU A 167 31.25 -17.09 21.49
CA LEU A 167 32.10 -15.93 21.22
C LEU A 167 32.00 -15.50 19.74
N ALA A 168 32.05 -16.44 18.80
CA ALA A 168 31.87 -16.14 17.36
C ALA A 168 30.47 -15.57 17.05
N ALA A 169 29.40 -16.18 17.58
CA ALA A 169 28.04 -15.67 17.41
C ALA A 169 27.88 -14.25 17.97
N ARG A 170 28.51 -13.97 19.13
CA ARG A 170 28.56 -12.65 19.74
C ARG A 170 29.34 -11.64 18.88
N GLU A 171 30.50 -12.04 18.37
CA GLU A 171 31.35 -11.19 17.53
C GLU A 171 30.63 -10.77 16.24
N MET A 172 29.88 -11.67 15.61
CA MET A 172 29.02 -11.33 14.46
C MET A 172 28.01 -10.21 14.81
N VAL A 173 27.33 -10.31 15.96
CA VAL A 173 26.40 -9.28 16.44
C VAL A 173 27.13 -7.97 16.75
N ASP A 174 28.22 -8.01 17.51
CA ASP A 174 29.00 -6.83 17.90
C ASP A 174 29.58 -6.10 16.67
N ASN A 175 30.09 -6.83 15.67
CA ASN A 175 30.66 -6.23 14.45
C ASN A 175 29.58 -5.67 13.52
N GLY A 176 28.49 -6.41 13.26
CA GLY A 176 27.39 -5.92 12.44
C GLY A 176 26.74 -4.65 13.01
N ARG A 177 26.62 -4.56 14.34
CA ARG A 177 26.12 -3.35 15.02
C ARG A 177 27.09 -2.17 14.95
N LYS A 178 28.41 -2.40 15.11
CA LYS A 178 29.43 -1.35 14.91
C LYS A 178 29.34 -0.76 13.50
N GLU A 179 29.21 -1.61 12.49
CA GLU A 179 29.06 -1.14 11.10
C GLU A 179 27.77 -0.32 10.90
N VAL A 180 26.64 -0.73 11.47
CA VAL A 180 25.40 0.07 11.40
C VAL A 180 25.55 1.41 12.13
N ILE A 181 26.23 1.48 13.28
CA ILE A 181 26.51 2.75 13.99
C ILE A 181 27.43 3.65 13.15
N LYS A 182 28.48 3.07 12.54
CA LYS A 182 29.45 3.78 11.70
C LYS A 182 28.77 4.39 10.48
N HIS A 183 28.01 3.61 9.71
CA HIS A 183 27.27 4.10 8.55
C HIS A 183 26.19 5.13 8.94
N ASN A 184 25.48 4.92 10.05
CA ASN A 184 24.47 5.89 10.52
C ASN A 184 25.06 7.14 11.18
N SER A 185 26.36 7.20 11.48
CA SER A 185 26.99 8.45 11.96
C SER A 185 27.00 9.57 10.91
N GLU A 186 26.77 9.23 9.65
CA GLU A 186 26.60 10.15 8.51
C GLU A 186 25.15 10.66 8.37
N TYR A 187 24.17 10.03 9.04
CA TYR A 187 22.74 10.34 8.91
C TYR A 187 22.17 10.96 10.20
N SER A 188 21.79 12.23 10.15
CA SER A 188 21.44 13.03 11.34
C SER A 188 20.18 12.59 12.09
N VAL A 189 19.15 12.02 11.42
CA VAL A 189 17.85 11.67 12.05
C VAL A 189 17.24 10.40 11.44
N MET A 190 16.91 9.40 12.28
CA MET A 190 16.13 8.23 11.87
C MET A 190 14.64 8.43 12.16
N LEU A 191 13.83 8.60 11.10
CA LEU A 191 12.40 8.97 11.22
C LEU A 191 11.42 7.80 11.43
N SER A 192 11.84 6.53 11.29
CA SER A 192 10.92 5.37 11.34
C SER A 192 10.11 5.33 12.64
N SER A 193 10.76 5.38 13.80
CA SER A 193 10.11 5.35 15.11
C SER A 193 9.38 6.64 15.48
N ALA A 194 9.72 7.76 14.83
CA ALA A 194 9.02 9.03 15.06
C ALA A 194 7.58 9.00 14.49
N ARG A 195 7.33 8.20 13.44
CA ARG A 195 5.99 7.98 12.85
C ARG A 195 4.98 7.40 13.83
N SER A 196 5.42 6.60 14.80
CA SER A 196 4.62 6.08 15.92
C SER A 196 3.91 7.18 16.72
N SER A 197 4.38 8.41 16.62
CA SER A 197 3.86 9.58 17.32
C SER A 197 2.89 10.43 16.47
N GLY A 198 2.63 10.05 15.21
CA GLY A 198 1.61 10.66 14.35
C GLY A 198 1.76 12.18 14.23
N PRO A 199 0.78 13.00 14.70
CA PRO A 199 0.87 14.47 14.71
C PRO A 199 2.11 15.03 15.43
N PHE A 200 2.74 14.25 16.32
CA PHE A 200 3.91 14.65 17.11
C PHE A 200 5.26 14.18 16.52
N LEU A 201 5.30 13.80 15.24
CA LEU A 201 6.51 13.29 14.57
C LEU A 201 7.74 14.20 14.76
N LEU A 202 7.56 15.52 14.67
CA LEU A 202 8.63 16.50 14.88
C LEU A 202 9.17 16.47 16.32
N GLN A 203 8.27 16.44 17.31
CA GLN A 203 8.58 16.42 18.74
C GLN A 203 9.19 15.09 19.17
N ALA A 204 8.83 13.99 18.50
CA ALA A 204 9.32 12.64 18.78
C ALA A 204 10.68 12.32 18.15
N ALA A 205 11.13 13.09 17.16
CA ALA A 205 12.38 12.81 16.44
C ALA A 205 13.63 12.73 17.35
N PRO A 206 13.87 13.62 18.33
CA PRO A 206 15.04 13.52 19.21
C PRO A 206 15.03 12.28 20.11
N VAL A 207 13.86 11.94 20.67
CA VAL A 207 13.68 10.74 21.53
C VAL A 207 13.87 9.47 20.70
N SER A 208 13.35 9.46 19.47
CA SER A 208 13.50 8.35 18.53
C SER A 208 14.97 8.15 18.14
N ALA A 209 15.69 9.22 17.80
CA ALA A 209 17.12 9.14 17.48
C ALA A 209 17.98 8.70 18.69
N ALA A 210 17.63 9.13 19.90
CA ALA A 210 18.27 8.69 21.13
C ALA A 210 18.00 7.20 21.43
N HIS A 211 16.75 6.74 21.28
CA HIS A 211 16.39 5.33 21.44
C HIS A 211 17.12 4.45 20.40
N PHE A 212 17.07 4.83 19.12
CA PHE A 212 17.77 4.14 18.04
C PHE A 212 19.27 4.01 18.35
N SER A 213 19.91 5.10 18.74
CA SER A 213 21.33 5.12 19.11
C SER A 213 21.62 4.20 20.31
N HIS A 214 20.77 4.20 21.33
CA HIS A 214 20.89 3.31 22.49
C HIS A 214 20.72 1.83 22.12
N TYR A 215 19.69 1.53 21.33
CA TYR A 215 19.37 0.18 20.89
C TYR A 215 20.51 -0.43 20.07
N TRP A 216 21.08 0.31 19.11
CA TRP A 216 22.22 -0.19 18.33
C TRP A 216 23.53 -0.24 19.14
N ARG A 217 23.74 0.65 20.12
CA ARG A 217 24.90 0.64 21.03
C ARG A 217 24.87 -0.45 22.10
N THR A 218 23.70 -0.93 22.50
CA THR A 218 23.57 -1.94 23.58
C THR A 218 23.02 -3.29 23.10
N GLY A 219 22.18 -3.31 22.07
CA GLY A 219 21.43 -4.46 21.59
C GLY A 219 20.13 -4.71 22.36
N SER A 220 19.68 -3.74 23.16
CA SER A 220 18.54 -3.88 24.08
C SER A 220 17.78 -2.58 24.26
N THR A 221 16.51 -2.66 24.65
CA THR A 221 15.70 -1.50 25.05
C THR A 221 15.85 -1.16 26.54
N ALA A 222 16.64 -1.93 27.30
CA ALA A 222 16.81 -1.76 28.74
C ALA A 222 17.78 -0.61 29.10
N PRO A 223 17.55 0.15 30.19
CA PRO A 223 18.35 1.31 30.55
C PRO A 223 19.78 0.91 30.97
N THR A 224 20.75 1.80 30.73
CA THR A 224 22.19 1.52 30.85
C THR A 224 22.61 1.03 32.23
N ASP A 225 22.03 1.55 33.30
CA ASP A 225 22.40 1.20 34.68
C ASP A 225 21.98 -0.24 35.06
N SER A 226 21.06 -0.85 34.30
CA SER A 226 20.68 -2.27 34.43
C SER A 226 21.63 -3.23 33.69
N GLN A 227 22.68 -2.72 33.04
CA GLN A 227 23.58 -3.49 32.18
C GLN A 227 24.87 -3.91 32.91
N SER A 228 24.75 -4.48 34.11
CA SER A 228 25.88 -5.23 34.69
C SER A 228 26.21 -6.40 33.74
N ASN A 229 27.42 -6.34 33.17
CA ASN A 229 27.97 -7.27 32.19
C ASN A 229 27.06 -7.65 31.00
N THR A 230 27.01 -6.80 29.97
CA THR A 230 26.71 -7.30 28.60
C THR A 230 27.68 -8.40 28.16
N LYS A 231 28.91 -8.43 28.71
CA LYS A 231 29.94 -9.46 28.46
C LYS A 231 29.54 -10.90 28.80
N THR A 232 28.55 -11.11 29.68
CA THR A 232 28.09 -12.46 30.08
C THR A 232 26.76 -12.88 29.44
N ARG A 233 26.14 -12.03 28.62
CA ARG A 233 24.86 -12.32 27.94
C ARG A 233 25.05 -13.11 26.64
N HIS A 234 24.04 -13.90 26.28
CA HIS A 234 24.02 -14.74 25.08
C HIS A 234 23.61 -13.94 23.83
N ALA A 235 24.22 -14.23 22.68
CA ALA A 235 23.72 -13.76 21.39
C ALA A 235 22.32 -14.33 21.12
N ASN A 236 21.37 -13.50 20.67
CA ASN A 236 20.03 -13.98 20.32
C ASN A 236 20.05 -14.63 18.93
N PRO A 237 19.89 -15.97 18.80
CA PRO A 237 19.97 -16.63 17.50
C PRO A 237 18.81 -16.22 16.57
N THR A 238 17.69 -15.70 17.10
CA THR A 238 16.57 -15.21 16.29
C THR A 238 16.88 -13.92 15.50
N PHE A 239 18.06 -13.30 15.72
CA PHE A 239 18.58 -12.19 14.92
C PHE A 239 19.75 -12.60 14.00
N LEU A 240 20.18 -13.86 14.08
CA LEU A 240 21.35 -14.37 13.35
C LEU A 240 21.00 -15.33 12.21
N TYR A 241 19.82 -15.96 12.19
CA TYR A 241 19.41 -16.84 11.09
C TYR A 241 18.30 -16.23 10.25
N SER A 242 18.49 -16.26 8.94
CA SER A 242 17.62 -15.72 7.88
C SER A 242 17.63 -16.66 6.66
N ARG A 243 16.99 -16.26 5.56
CA ARG A 243 17.07 -16.98 4.27
C ARG A 243 18.49 -17.35 3.85
N LEU A 244 19.47 -16.47 4.06
CA LEU A 244 20.89 -16.71 3.73
C LEU A 244 21.68 -17.43 4.84
N GLY A 245 21.02 -18.26 5.65
CA GLY A 245 21.66 -18.96 6.76
C GLY A 245 22.09 -18.01 7.89
N GLU A 246 23.23 -18.32 8.51
CA GLU A 246 23.74 -17.57 9.66
C GLU A 246 24.47 -16.29 9.27
N GLY A 247 24.27 -15.23 10.06
CA GLY A 247 25.06 -14.00 10.05
C GLY A 247 24.20 -12.80 10.41
N PHE A 248 24.83 -11.75 10.97
CA PHE A 248 24.11 -10.55 11.37
C PHE A 248 23.75 -9.68 10.15
N ARG A 249 22.58 -9.94 9.56
CA ARG A 249 22.04 -9.21 8.38
C ARG A 249 20.87 -8.28 8.71
N VAL A 250 20.67 -7.96 9.99
CA VAL A 250 19.57 -7.11 10.49
C VAL A 250 19.53 -5.75 9.78
N HIS A 251 18.38 -5.38 9.24
CA HIS A 251 18.19 -4.14 8.49
C HIS A 251 18.56 -2.90 9.33
N TYR A 252 19.31 -1.98 8.74
CA TYR A 252 19.95 -0.84 9.42
C TYR A 252 18.97 0.22 9.97
N CYS A 253 17.68 0.17 9.63
CA CYS A 253 16.63 1.00 10.26
C CYS A 253 15.80 0.27 11.33
N THR A 254 16.22 -0.91 11.78
CA THR A 254 15.51 -1.69 12.83
C THR A 254 15.47 -0.91 14.14
N ASP A 255 14.27 -0.74 14.69
CA ASP A 255 14.01 -0.13 16.00
C ASP A 255 12.71 -0.72 16.60
N PRO A 256 12.76 -1.34 17.79
CA PRO A 256 11.58 -1.87 18.49
C PRO A 256 10.40 -0.91 18.65
N LEU A 257 10.61 0.41 18.74
CA LEU A 257 9.53 1.38 18.94
C LEU A 257 8.69 1.64 17.69
N ALA A 258 9.22 1.35 16.50
CA ALA A 258 8.55 1.66 15.22
C ALA A 258 7.21 0.94 15.06
N GLY A 259 7.02 -0.22 15.72
CA GLY A 259 5.79 -1.01 15.64
C GLY A 259 4.63 -0.58 16.55
N PHE A 260 4.83 0.38 17.46
CA PHE A 260 3.87 0.75 18.50
C PHE A 260 3.31 2.18 18.32
N HIS A 261 2.36 2.60 19.16
CA HIS A 261 1.66 3.88 19.07
C HIS A 261 2.05 4.83 20.21
N LEU A 262 3.11 5.59 19.99
CA LEU A 262 3.59 6.58 20.95
C LEU A 262 2.76 7.87 20.98
N THR A 263 1.80 8.05 20.06
CA THR A 263 0.97 9.28 19.96
C THR A 263 0.35 9.75 21.30
N PRO A 264 -0.26 8.87 22.14
CA PRO A 264 -0.82 9.30 23.44
C PRO A 264 0.25 9.73 24.45
N LEU A 265 1.47 9.19 24.36
CA LEU A 265 2.58 9.57 25.23
C LEU A 265 2.97 11.04 25.00
N TYR A 266 2.99 11.51 23.75
CA TYR A 266 3.26 12.92 23.45
C TYR A 266 2.03 13.81 23.68
N GLY A 267 0.83 13.35 23.32
CA GLY A 267 -0.37 14.18 23.39
C GLY A 267 -0.95 14.41 24.80
N ASN A 268 -0.64 13.54 25.76
CA ASN A 268 -1.13 13.64 27.14
C ASN A 268 -0.05 14.07 28.16
N HIS A 269 1.17 14.41 27.73
CA HIS A 269 2.24 14.86 28.63
C HIS A 269 2.63 16.31 28.36
N THR A 270 2.87 17.08 29.44
CA THR A 270 3.27 18.49 29.38
C THR A 270 4.76 18.72 29.12
N ARG A 271 5.57 17.65 29.19
CA ARG A 271 6.99 17.66 28.85
C ARG A 271 7.30 16.60 27.79
N ALA A 272 8.44 16.74 27.12
CA ALA A 272 8.97 15.67 26.30
C ALA A 272 9.14 14.37 27.13
N PRO A 273 8.69 13.21 26.61
CA PRO A 273 8.93 11.93 27.25
C PRO A 273 10.40 11.53 27.14
N SER A 274 10.88 10.78 28.12
CA SER A 274 12.17 10.11 28.06
C SER A 274 12.11 8.85 27.18
N VAL A 275 13.27 8.38 26.75
CA VAL A 275 13.41 7.08 26.04
C VAL A 275 12.80 5.94 26.85
N GLN A 276 12.98 5.92 28.17
CA GLN A 276 12.45 4.86 29.04
C GLN A 276 10.91 4.89 29.10
N GLU A 277 10.29 6.07 29.09
CA GLU A 277 8.83 6.20 29.05
C GLU A 277 8.28 5.71 27.71
N ALA A 278 8.96 5.97 26.59
CA ALA A 278 8.59 5.45 25.29
C ALA A 278 8.67 3.91 25.20
N VAL A 279 9.75 3.32 25.71
CA VAL A 279 9.88 1.85 25.85
C VAL A 279 8.78 1.27 26.74
N SER A 280 8.47 1.91 27.87
CA SER A 280 7.46 1.43 28.82
C SER A 280 6.04 1.49 28.22
N ALA A 281 5.74 2.52 27.41
CA ALA A 281 4.48 2.61 26.68
C ALA A 281 4.33 1.48 25.63
N ALA A 282 5.38 1.23 24.84
CA ALA A 282 5.41 0.15 23.86
C ALA A 282 5.27 -1.24 24.51
N GLN A 283 5.94 -1.48 25.64
CA GLN A 283 5.80 -2.71 26.42
C GLN A 283 4.38 -2.89 27.00
N ALA A 284 3.70 -1.79 27.35
CA ALA A 284 2.32 -1.83 27.82
C ALA A 284 1.35 -2.23 26.71
N GLU A 285 1.45 -1.62 25.51
CA GLU A 285 0.67 -2.04 24.35
C GLU A 285 0.94 -3.51 24.00
N PHE A 286 2.20 -3.92 23.94
CA PHE A 286 2.60 -5.30 23.62
C PHE A 286 1.94 -6.32 24.56
N ARG A 287 1.97 -6.08 25.87
CA ARG A 287 1.32 -6.91 26.88
C ARG A 287 -0.18 -7.01 26.65
N ASP A 288 -0.84 -5.88 26.38
CA ASP A 288 -2.30 -5.83 26.20
C ASP A 288 -2.73 -6.54 24.91
N TRP A 289 -1.93 -6.44 23.85
CA TRP A 289 -2.14 -7.20 22.61
C TRP A 289 -1.91 -8.71 22.80
N CYS A 290 -0.88 -9.10 23.54
CA CYS A 290 -0.64 -10.50 23.91
C CYS A 290 -1.80 -11.09 24.73
N GLY A 291 -2.36 -10.31 25.65
CA GLY A 291 -3.56 -10.69 26.41
C GLY A 291 -4.79 -10.90 25.52
N ALA A 292 -5.02 -10.00 24.55
CA ALA A 292 -6.08 -10.14 23.57
C ALA A 292 -5.88 -11.36 22.65
N PHE A 293 -4.65 -11.61 22.20
CA PHE A 293 -4.29 -12.78 21.41
C PHE A 293 -4.58 -14.09 22.15
N ARG A 294 -4.09 -14.24 23.39
CA ARG A 294 -4.32 -15.45 24.20
C ARG A 294 -5.81 -15.67 24.47
N ALA A 295 -6.55 -14.61 24.77
CA ALA A 295 -8.00 -14.68 24.94
C ALA A 295 -8.74 -15.09 23.66
N ARG A 296 -8.08 -15.04 22.49
CA ARG A 296 -8.62 -15.39 21.18
C ARG A 296 -8.13 -16.73 20.63
N SER A 297 -6.92 -17.18 20.99
CA SER A 297 -6.39 -18.50 20.59
C SER A 297 -6.98 -19.66 21.39
N THR A 298 -7.63 -19.39 22.54
CA THR A 298 -8.37 -20.42 23.29
C THR A 298 -9.58 -20.96 22.50
N PRO A 299 -9.76 -22.29 22.36
CA PRO A 299 -10.78 -22.90 21.48
C PRO A 299 -12.23 -22.48 21.74
N SER A 300 -12.56 -21.95 22.91
CA SER A 300 -13.91 -21.51 23.29
C SER A 300 -14.32 -20.14 22.73
N ARG A 301 -13.41 -19.39 22.07
CA ARG A 301 -13.63 -17.97 21.70
C ARG A 301 -13.53 -17.64 20.20
N GLY A 302 -14.17 -18.49 19.40
CA GLY A 302 -14.39 -18.25 17.97
C GLY A 302 -13.17 -18.61 17.11
N SER A 303 -13.39 -18.76 15.79
CA SER A 303 -12.35 -19.25 14.89
C SER A 303 -11.25 -18.21 14.65
N LEU A 304 -10.01 -18.59 14.96
CA LEU A 304 -8.77 -17.93 14.57
C LEU A 304 -7.93 -18.94 13.77
N ALA A 305 -7.43 -18.54 12.61
CA ALA A 305 -6.40 -19.25 11.86
C ALA A 305 -5.31 -18.27 11.44
N ILE A 306 -4.05 -18.68 11.55
CA ILE A 306 -2.86 -17.99 11.06
C ILE A 306 -2.03 -19.03 10.31
N ARG A 307 -1.92 -18.87 9.00
CA ARG A 307 -1.31 -19.84 8.08
C ARG A 307 -0.04 -19.25 7.48
N PHE A 308 1.09 -19.89 7.70
CA PHE A 308 2.36 -19.43 7.13
C PHE A 308 2.61 -20.05 5.75
N ILE A 309 3.15 -19.26 4.83
CA ILE A 309 3.64 -19.71 3.51
C ILE A 309 5.02 -19.09 3.27
N LEU A 310 6.03 -19.92 3.08
CA LEU A 310 7.35 -19.49 2.65
C LEU A 310 7.36 -19.24 1.14
N GLY A 311 7.63 -18.00 0.73
CA GLY A 311 7.78 -17.62 -0.68
C GLY A 311 7.77 -16.11 -0.93
N ASP A 312 8.22 -15.72 -2.11
CA ASP A 312 8.07 -14.35 -2.61
C ASP A 312 6.60 -13.99 -2.84
N ALA A 313 6.25 -12.73 -2.60
CA ALA A 313 4.89 -12.23 -2.65
C ALA A 313 4.18 -12.49 -4.00
N ILE A 314 4.87 -12.31 -5.13
CA ILE A 314 4.30 -12.52 -6.47
C ILE A 314 4.14 -14.02 -6.75
N HIS A 315 5.03 -14.84 -6.22
CA HIS A 315 5.01 -16.30 -6.39
C HIS A 315 3.87 -16.93 -5.57
N ILE A 316 3.70 -16.52 -4.29
CA ILE A 316 2.56 -16.91 -3.45
C ILE A 316 1.24 -16.47 -4.11
N ALA A 317 1.17 -15.24 -4.59
CA ALA A 317 -0.03 -14.74 -5.26
C ALA A 317 -0.38 -15.55 -6.53
N SER A 318 0.63 -15.88 -7.33
CA SER A 318 0.50 -16.77 -8.50
C SER A 318 -0.08 -18.14 -8.10
N ALA A 319 0.54 -18.83 -7.13
CA ALA A 319 0.11 -20.17 -6.69
C ALA A 319 -1.32 -20.18 -6.11
N LEU A 320 -1.70 -19.16 -5.33
CA LEU A 320 -3.08 -19.02 -4.82
C LEU A 320 -4.07 -18.78 -5.97
N SER A 321 -3.68 -18.02 -7.00
CA SER A 321 -4.57 -17.66 -8.12
C SER A 321 -4.85 -18.83 -9.06
N THR A 322 -3.90 -19.76 -9.19
CA THR A 322 -3.98 -20.93 -10.07
C THR A 322 -4.39 -22.23 -9.35
N TRP A 323 -4.60 -22.21 -8.02
CA TRP A 323 -4.93 -23.39 -7.21
C TRP A 323 -6.03 -24.30 -7.80
N SER A 324 -7.11 -23.72 -8.33
CA SER A 324 -8.23 -24.47 -8.93
C SER A 324 -7.88 -25.20 -10.24
N VAL A 325 -6.79 -24.80 -10.89
CA VAL A 325 -6.28 -25.36 -12.16
C VAL A 325 -4.84 -25.88 -12.01
N ARG A 326 -4.39 -26.14 -10.77
CA ARG A 326 -3.00 -26.51 -10.43
C ARG A 326 -2.43 -27.67 -11.26
N ASN A 327 -3.28 -28.65 -11.60
CA ASN A 327 -2.91 -29.82 -12.41
C ASN A 327 -2.75 -29.52 -13.92
N MET A 328 -3.03 -28.29 -14.35
CA MET A 328 -3.00 -27.85 -15.76
C MET A 328 -1.95 -26.76 -16.03
N VAL A 329 -1.38 -26.15 -14.98
CA VAL A 329 -0.39 -25.07 -15.07
C VAL A 329 1.02 -25.58 -14.76
N ALA A 330 2.04 -24.87 -15.23
CA ALA A 330 3.41 -25.13 -14.83
C ALA A 330 3.61 -24.83 -13.32
N PRO A 331 4.48 -25.58 -12.60
CA PRO A 331 4.78 -25.31 -11.21
C PRO A 331 5.27 -23.86 -10.98
N THR A 332 4.84 -23.26 -9.88
CA THR A 332 5.35 -21.95 -9.43
C THR A 332 6.48 -22.19 -8.44
N PHE A 333 7.62 -21.51 -8.59
CA PHE A 333 8.73 -21.60 -7.64
C PHE A 333 8.42 -20.86 -6.34
N THR A 334 9.17 -21.11 -5.27
CA THR A 334 8.99 -20.39 -3.99
C THR A 334 9.45 -18.93 -4.09
N ALA A 335 10.54 -18.64 -4.79
CA ALA A 335 11.10 -17.30 -4.94
C ALA A 335 12.09 -17.25 -6.13
N PRO A 336 12.63 -16.06 -6.47
CA PRO A 336 13.83 -15.97 -7.31
C PRO A 336 15.04 -16.69 -6.66
N TRP A 337 16.02 -17.05 -7.48
CA TRP A 337 17.28 -17.70 -7.05
C TRP A 337 17.11 -19.09 -6.41
N THR A 338 16.07 -19.84 -6.76
CA THR A 338 15.85 -21.23 -6.31
C THR A 338 15.00 -22.02 -7.32
N SER A 339 15.22 -23.32 -7.40
CA SER A 339 14.42 -24.31 -8.13
C SER A 339 13.25 -24.88 -7.31
N THR A 340 13.23 -24.64 -5.99
CA THR A 340 12.24 -25.19 -5.07
C THR A 340 10.82 -24.74 -5.46
N VAL A 341 9.94 -25.72 -5.70
CA VAL A 341 8.53 -25.51 -6.07
C VAL A 341 7.69 -25.12 -4.84
N LEU A 342 6.76 -24.19 -5.04
CA LEU A 342 5.74 -23.80 -4.06
C LEU A 342 4.51 -24.69 -4.24
N GLU A 343 4.47 -25.80 -3.51
CA GLU A 343 3.33 -26.72 -3.49
C GLU A 343 2.43 -26.47 -2.27
N LEU A 344 1.17 -26.11 -2.52
CA LEU A 344 0.18 -25.83 -1.48
C LEU A 344 -0.41 -27.15 -0.93
N CYS A 345 -0.42 -27.32 0.40
CA CYS A 345 -0.86 -28.55 1.06
C CYS A 345 -2.33 -28.88 0.76
N ALA A 346 -2.60 -29.99 0.05
CA ALA A 346 -3.95 -30.41 -0.32
C ALA A 346 -4.91 -30.45 0.89
N GLY A 347 -4.56 -31.10 2.00
CA GLY A 347 -5.44 -31.16 3.19
C GLY A 347 -5.74 -29.80 3.87
N GLU A 348 -4.94 -28.76 3.64
CA GLU A 348 -5.23 -27.42 4.16
C GLU A 348 -6.23 -26.67 3.25
N TYR A 349 -6.17 -26.86 1.94
CA TYR A 349 -7.03 -26.16 0.98
C TYR A 349 -8.28 -26.95 0.57
N GLU A 350 -8.25 -28.29 0.62
CA GLU A 350 -9.36 -29.18 0.27
C GLU A 350 -10.17 -29.57 1.52
N ASP A 351 -9.56 -30.20 2.54
CA ASP A 351 -10.31 -30.62 3.73
C ASP A 351 -10.67 -29.43 4.63
N ARG A 352 -9.70 -28.55 4.91
CA ARG A 352 -9.86 -27.40 5.82
C ARG A 352 -10.37 -26.13 5.13
N HIS A 353 -10.56 -26.17 3.80
CA HIS A 353 -11.12 -25.08 3.01
C HIS A 353 -10.40 -23.73 3.21
N ALA A 354 -9.07 -23.74 3.21
CA ALA A 354 -8.27 -22.52 3.29
C ALA A 354 -8.57 -21.54 2.13
N PRO A 355 -8.61 -20.22 2.41
CA PRO A 355 -8.95 -19.22 1.40
C PRO A 355 -7.89 -19.13 0.29
N THR A 356 -8.36 -19.13 -0.96
CA THR A 356 -7.62 -18.68 -2.15
C THR A 356 -8.17 -17.34 -2.71
N ARG A 357 -9.26 -16.85 -2.10
CA ARG A 357 -9.83 -15.52 -2.29
C ARG A 357 -9.95 -14.83 -0.93
N PHE A 358 -9.73 -13.52 -0.89
CA PHE A 358 -9.51 -12.77 0.34
C PHE A 358 -10.32 -11.48 0.40
N ASP A 359 -10.86 -11.19 1.58
CA ASP A 359 -11.61 -9.96 1.88
C ASP A 359 -10.68 -8.77 2.03
N VAL A 360 -9.46 -9.02 2.52
CA VAL A 360 -8.39 -8.04 2.69
C VAL A 360 -7.09 -8.62 2.16
N ILE A 361 -6.37 -7.84 1.36
CA ILE A 361 -4.98 -8.10 0.99
C ILE A 361 -4.16 -6.89 1.44
N ASP A 362 -3.10 -7.12 2.21
CA ASP A 362 -2.11 -6.10 2.55
C ASP A 362 -0.76 -6.48 1.95
N THR A 363 -0.12 -5.53 1.27
CA THR A 363 1.15 -5.77 0.58
C THR A 363 2.33 -5.05 1.21
N SER A 364 2.17 -4.46 2.40
CA SER A 364 3.18 -3.65 3.06
C SER A 364 3.79 -2.61 2.09
N ASN A 365 5.05 -2.22 2.32
CA ASN A 365 5.84 -1.32 1.49
C ASN A 365 6.39 -1.95 0.19
N LEU A 366 5.90 -3.13 -0.22
CA LEU A 366 6.43 -3.88 -1.38
C LEU A 366 6.35 -3.07 -2.69
N SER A 367 5.45 -2.08 -2.79
CA SER A 367 5.32 -1.14 -3.91
C SER A 367 6.63 -0.39 -4.24
N ASP A 368 7.52 -0.23 -3.27
CA ASP A 368 8.83 0.38 -3.46
C ASP A 368 9.90 -0.57 -4.01
N HIS A 369 9.73 -1.87 -3.80
CA HIS A 369 10.66 -2.90 -4.25
C HIS A 369 10.20 -3.53 -5.57
N VAL A 370 9.01 -4.13 -5.60
CA VAL A 370 8.47 -4.91 -6.74
C VAL A 370 7.64 -4.04 -7.69
N GLY A 371 7.13 -2.90 -7.22
CA GLY A 371 6.39 -1.93 -8.05
C GLY A 371 4.88 -2.13 -8.03
N LEU A 372 4.14 -1.01 -7.99
CA LEU A 372 2.69 -0.99 -7.82
C LEU A 372 1.96 -1.81 -8.90
N LEU A 373 2.39 -1.75 -10.16
CA LEU A 373 1.71 -2.47 -11.24
C LEU A 373 1.84 -3.99 -11.11
N ASN A 374 3.02 -4.52 -10.76
CA ASN A 374 3.22 -5.95 -10.51
C ASN A 374 2.35 -6.45 -9.35
N ILE A 375 2.20 -5.64 -8.31
CA ILE A 375 1.30 -5.91 -7.18
C ILE A 375 -0.14 -5.99 -7.67
N LEU A 376 -0.66 -4.93 -8.30
CA LEU A 376 -2.05 -4.86 -8.77
C LEU A 376 -2.38 -5.99 -9.76
N ILE A 377 -1.45 -6.38 -10.64
CA ILE A 377 -1.65 -7.52 -11.55
C ILE A 377 -1.82 -8.84 -10.79
N SER A 378 -1.05 -9.02 -9.72
CA SER A 378 -1.00 -10.28 -8.97
C SER A 378 -2.07 -10.39 -7.88
N THR A 379 -2.52 -9.26 -7.32
CA THR A 379 -3.43 -9.20 -6.17
C THR A 379 -4.82 -8.64 -6.46
N VAL A 380 -5.17 -8.30 -7.72
CA VAL A 380 -6.56 -8.03 -8.14
C VAL A 380 -7.32 -9.32 -8.52
N PRO A 381 -6.68 -10.35 -9.13
CA PRO A 381 -6.95 -11.74 -8.76
C PRO A 381 -6.82 -11.90 -7.23
N LEU A 382 -7.24 -13.02 -6.63
CA LEU A 382 -7.27 -13.18 -5.16
C LEU A 382 -8.26 -12.28 -4.40
N LEU A 383 -8.60 -11.06 -4.83
CA LEU A 383 -9.67 -10.29 -4.18
C LEU A 383 -11.00 -11.03 -4.22
N SER A 384 -11.73 -11.01 -3.11
CA SER A 384 -13.01 -11.69 -3.00
C SER A 384 -14.06 -11.10 -3.94
N ASN A 385 -14.79 -11.99 -4.60
CA ASN A 385 -15.97 -11.70 -5.40
C ASN A 385 -17.26 -12.09 -4.64
N SER A 386 -17.17 -12.50 -3.37
CA SER A 386 -18.33 -12.93 -2.59
C SER A 386 -19.27 -11.76 -2.37
N GLU A 387 -20.33 -11.69 -3.18
CA GLU A 387 -21.50 -10.92 -2.82
C GLU A 387 -21.92 -11.33 -1.39
N PRO A 388 -22.25 -10.36 -0.52
CA PRO A 388 -22.56 -8.99 -0.91
C PRO A 388 -21.46 -7.93 -0.63
N TRP A 389 -20.18 -8.23 -0.37
CA TRP A 389 -19.14 -7.18 -0.15
C TRP A 389 -17.92 -7.28 -1.09
N CYS A 390 -17.23 -6.16 -1.33
CA CYS A 390 -16.04 -6.12 -2.17
C CYS A 390 -14.75 -6.38 -1.37
N GLY A 391 -13.82 -7.13 -1.95
CA GLY A 391 -12.45 -7.24 -1.41
C GLY A 391 -11.72 -5.89 -1.37
N ILE A 392 -10.80 -5.78 -0.42
CA ILE A 392 -10.03 -4.57 -0.10
C ILE A 392 -8.55 -4.88 -0.30
N LEU A 393 -7.83 -4.01 -1.01
CA LEU A 393 -6.38 -4.08 -1.13
C LEU A 393 -5.75 -2.85 -0.48
N TYR A 394 -4.74 -3.05 0.37
CA TYR A 394 -3.89 -1.98 0.90
C TYR A 394 -2.50 -2.07 0.26
N THR A 395 -2.01 -0.94 -0.25
CA THR A 395 -0.62 -0.79 -0.72
C THR A 395 0.06 0.33 0.05
N GLU A 396 1.23 0.06 0.63
CA GLU A 396 2.03 1.08 1.33
C GLU A 396 3.21 1.55 0.46
N PHE A 397 3.66 2.76 0.73
CA PHE A 397 4.87 3.40 0.20
C PHE A 397 5.64 4.01 1.36
N LEU A 398 6.97 3.93 1.31
CA LEU A 398 7.88 4.64 2.22
C LEU A 398 8.84 5.57 1.49
N LEU A 399 8.96 5.50 0.15
CA LEU A 399 9.90 6.30 -0.64
C LEU A 399 9.21 7.33 -1.56
N ALA A 400 9.71 8.56 -1.54
CA ALA A 400 9.34 9.62 -2.48
C ALA A 400 10.18 9.56 -3.75
N ARG A 401 9.53 9.57 -4.92
CA ARG A 401 10.22 9.47 -6.23
C ARG A 401 10.25 10.76 -7.04
N ARG A 402 9.42 11.75 -6.70
CA ARG A 402 9.33 13.07 -7.36
C ARG A 402 8.98 14.14 -6.32
N ALA A 403 9.22 15.41 -6.67
CA ALA A 403 8.92 16.55 -5.81
C ALA A 403 7.41 16.83 -5.69
N ASP A 404 6.67 16.74 -6.79
CA ASP A 404 5.20 16.86 -6.81
C ASP A 404 4.53 15.49 -6.62
N THR A 405 3.66 15.40 -5.61
CA THR A 405 2.93 14.19 -5.22
C THR A 405 1.83 13.80 -6.23
N THR A 406 1.25 14.76 -6.96
CA THR A 406 0.23 14.49 -7.99
C THR A 406 0.85 13.76 -9.18
N THR A 407 1.91 14.34 -9.74
CA THR A 407 2.70 13.75 -10.83
C THR A 407 3.40 12.46 -10.38
N GLN A 408 3.78 12.33 -9.10
CA GLN A 408 4.33 11.08 -8.56
C GLN A 408 3.33 9.93 -8.67
N PHE A 409 2.06 10.13 -8.28
CA PHE A 409 1.08 9.04 -8.28
C PHE A 409 0.72 8.56 -9.69
N MET A 410 0.49 9.48 -10.63
CA MET A 410 0.22 9.11 -12.03
C MET A 410 1.42 8.38 -12.68
N ALA A 411 2.65 8.74 -12.29
CA ALA A 411 3.86 8.04 -12.74
C ALA A 411 4.01 6.61 -12.16
N LEU A 412 3.26 6.23 -11.11
CA LEU A 412 3.19 4.87 -10.58
C LEU A 412 2.14 4.00 -11.29
N LEU A 413 1.15 4.63 -11.93
CA LEU A 413 0.07 3.98 -12.67
C LEU A 413 0.33 3.87 -14.17
N PHE A 414 1.29 4.63 -14.71
CA PHE A 414 1.65 4.72 -16.14
C PHE A 414 0.54 5.25 -17.05
N THR A 415 -0.66 5.50 -16.53
CA THR A 415 -1.81 6.06 -17.23
C THR A 415 -2.62 6.98 -16.29
N ASP A 416 -3.61 7.68 -16.82
CA ASP A 416 -4.53 8.48 -16.01
C ASP A 416 -5.34 7.58 -15.05
N ILE A 417 -5.70 8.10 -13.87
CA ILE A 417 -6.43 7.34 -12.86
C ILE A 417 -7.77 6.78 -13.36
N SER A 418 -8.50 7.52 -14.21
CA SER A 418 -9.78 7.04 -14.79
C SER A 418 -9.56 5.80 -15.66
N VAL A 419 -8.48 5.79 -16.45
CA VAL A 419 -8.11 4.67 -17.31
C VAL A 419 -7.58 3.50 -16.48
N ALA A 420 -6.70 3.76 -15.51
CA ALA A 420 -6.17 2.73 -14.62
C ALA A 420 -7.31 2.00 -13.90
N THR A 421 -8.31 2.73 -13.40
CA THR A 421 -9.49 2.16 -12.75
C THR A 421 -10.32 1.28 -13.69
N ILE A 422 -10.52 1.67 -14.95
CA ILE A 422 -11.21 0.84 -15.93
C ILE A 422 -10.43 -0.46 -16.22
N LEU A 423 -9.13 -0.35 -16.54
CA LEU A 423 -8.32 -1.50 -16.98
C LEU A 423 -8.04 -2.49 -15.85
N LEU A 424 -7.82 -1.98 -14.62
CA LEU A 424 -7.51 -2.80 -13.44
C LEU A 424 -8.74 -3.17 -12.60
N GLY A 425 -9.90 -2.54 -12.81
CA GLY A 425 -11.14 -2.83 -12.07
C GLY A 425 -11.13 -2.39 -10.60
N VAL A 426 -10.12 -1.62 -10.17
CA VAL A 426 -9.97 -1.11 -8.80
C VAL A 426 -9.60 0.38 -8.81
N CYS A 427 -10.04 1.11 -7.79
CA CYS A 427 -9.78 2.54 -7.62
C CYS A 427 -9.30 2.82 -6.20
N PRO A 428 -8.40 3.80 -5.98
CA PRO A 428 -8.18 4.36 -4.65
C PRO A 428 -9.48 4.93 -4.09
N VAL A 429 -9.81 4.59 -2.85
CA VAL A 429 -11.03 5.06 -2.16
C VAL A 429 -11.05 6.58 -2.03
N ASP A 430 -9.91 7.18 -1.69
CA ASP A 430 -9.77 8.63 -1.53
C ASP A 430 -9.98 9.39 -2.86
N ALA A 431 -9.66 8.77 -4.00
CA ALA A 431 -9.82 9.37 -5.32
C ALA A 431 -11.29 9.57 -5.72
N LEU A 432 -12.17 8.63 -5.35
CA LEU A 432 -13.62 8.80 -5.51
C LEU A 432 -14.22 9.68 -4.40
N SER A 433 -13.68 9.58 -3.19
CA SER A 433 -14.19 10.30 -2.03
C SER A 433 -13.86 11.79 -2.03
N GLY A 434 -12.75 12.21 -2.66
CA GLY A 434 -12.26 13.60 -2.60
C GLY A 434 -11.66 13.99 -1.26
N PHE A 435 -11.59 13.04 -0.31
CA PHE A 435 -10.99 13.19 1.02
C PHE A 435 -10.43 11.85 1.48
N ALA A 436 -9.51 11.89 2.45
CA ALA A 436 -9.04 10.74 3.23
C ALA A 436 -9.51 10.88 4.69
N SER A 437 -9.87 9.77 5.34
CA SER A 437 -10.23 9.77 6.77
C SER A 437 -9.02 9.64 7.71
N ALA A 438 -7.84 9.37 7.18
CA ALA A 438 -6.57 9.28 7.90
C ALA A 438 -5.62 10.44 7.50
N CYS A 439 -4.70 10.82 8.40
CA CYS A 439 -3.74 11.89 8.14
C CYS A 439 -2.39 11.35 7.65
N TYR A 440 -2.04 11.63 6.40
CA TYR A 440 -0.72 11.34 5.81
C TYR A 440 0.12 12.61 5.55
N ILE A 441 -0.38 13.77 5.96
CA ILE A 441 0.13 15.10 5.57
C ILE A 441 1.36 15.51 6.39
N ILE A 442 1.55 14.96 7.59
CA ILE A 442 2.61 15.38 8.52
C ILE A 442 4.03 15.16 7.95
N GLU A 443 4.23 14.16 7.09
CA GLU A 443 5.51 13.93 6.40
C GLU A 443 5.72 14.87 5.20
N ASP A 444 4.65 15.29 4.52
CA ASP A 444 4.75 16.35 3.52
C ASP A 444 5.11 17.70 4.18
N VAL A 445 4.55 18.00 5.35
CA VAL A 445 4.94 19.16 6.18
C VAL A 445 6.40 19.05 6.63
N TYR A 446 6.81 17.90 7.17
CA TYR A 446 8.20 17.67 7.59
C TYR A 446 9.20 17.93 6.45
N ASN A 447 8.95 17.33 5.28
CA ASN A 447 9.84 17.45 4.13
C ASN A 447 9.88 18.88 3.54
N ALA A 448 8.78 19.64 3.66
CA ALA A 448 8.76 21.06 3.27
C ALA A 448 9.55 21.96 4.25
N VAL A 449 9.52 21.64 5.55
CA VAL A 449 10.21 22.40 6.60
C VAL A 449 11.70 22.03 6.70
N VAL A 450 12.06 20.78 6.43
CA VAL A 450 13.42 20.24 6.54
C VAL A 450 13.87 19.58 5.21
N PRO A 451 14.11 20.36 4.15
CA PRO A 451 14.44 19.80 2.83
C PRO A 451 15.77 19.03 2.84
N GLY A 452 15.81 17.89 2.15
CA GLY A 452 17.04 17.14 1.88
C GLY A 452 17.47 16.12 2.93
N ILE A 453 16.83 16.05 4.10
CA ILE A 453 17.17 15.06 5.15
C ILE A 453 16.47 13.70 4.91
N SER A 454 15.33 13.68 4.22
CA SER A 454 14.56 12.45 4.00
C SER A 454 13.93 12.39 2.60
N GLU A 455 14.31 11.40 1.80
CA GLU A 455 13.56 10.99 0.60
C GLU A 455 12.37 10.05 0.95
N ARG A 456 11.96 9.98 2.23
CA ARG A 456 10.92 9.06 2.71
C ARG A 456 9.58 9.78 2.91
N LYS A 457 8.49 9.15 2.47
CA LYS A 457 7.09 9.54 2.69
C LYS A 457 6.27 8.28 2.95
N HIS A 458 5.78 8.09 4.18
CA HIS A 458 4.85 7.01 4.50
C HIS A 458 3.45 7.31 3.97
N ARG A 459 2.91 6.42 3.15
CA ARG A 459 1.53 6.52 2.65
C ARG A 459 0.92 5.14 2.43
N ILE A 460 -0.27 4.94 3.00
CA ILE A 460 -1.13 3.79 2.70
C ILE A 460 -2.19 4.24 1.69
N ILE A 461 -2.52 3.37 0.72
CA ILE A 461 -3.63 3.57 -0.22
C ILE A 461 -4.56 2.36 -0.13
N THR A 462 -5.84 2.62 0.15
CA THR A 462 -6.92 1.62 0.12
C THR A 462 -7.55 1.58 -1.26
N TRP A 463 -7.57 0.40 -1.89
CA TRP A 463 -8.16 0.13 -3.19
C TRP A 463 -9.42 -0.74 -3.02
N LYS A 464 -10.51 -0.35 -3.70
CA LYS A 464 -11.78 -1.09 -3.75
C LYS A 464 -12.33 -1.05 -5.20
N ARG A 465 -13.30 -1.90 -5.55
CA ARG A 465 -13.99 -1.82 -6.85
C ARG A 465 -14.76 -0.51 -6.95
N PRO A 466 -14.70 0.26 -8.05
CA PRO A 466 -15.27 1.61 -8.09
C PRO A 466 -16.80 1.62 -7.83
N HIS A 467 -17.56 0.77 -8.53
CA HIS A 467 -19.02 0.65 -8.38
C HIS A 467 -19.49 0.04 -7.03
N SER A 468 -18.58 -0.45 -6.18
CA SER A 468 -18.95 -0.98 -4.84
C SER A 468 -19.36 0.11 -3.85
N CYS A 469 -19.10 1.38 -4.16
CA CYS A 469 -19.56 2.53 -3.38
C CYS A 469 -20.99 2.98 -3.70
N ASP A 470 -21.67 2.37 -4.69
CA ASP A 470 -22.99 2.79 -5.15
C ASP A 470 -24.09 1.87 -4.59
N PRO A 471 -24.90 2.31 -3.60
CA PRO A 471 -25.97 1.49 -3.03
C PRO A 471 -27.04 1.12 -4.05
N HIS A 472 -27.27 1.95 -5.08
CA HIS A 472 -28.31 1.70 -6.09
C HIS A 472 -27.94 0.49 -6.94
N VAL A 473 -26.68 0.43 -7.39
CA VAL A 473 -26.15 -0.70 -8.17
C VAL A 473 -26.26 -2.02 -7.39
N GLN A 474 -26.02 -2.01 -6.07
CA GLN A 474 -26.17 -3.20 -5.22
C GLN A 474 -27.63 -3.68 -5.03
N THR A 475 -28.63 -2.88 -5.42
CA THR A 475 -30.06 -3.24 -5.30
C THR A 475 -30.71 -3.67 -6.61
N LEU A 476 -29.97 -3.63 -7.73
CA LEU A 476 -30.49 -4.08 -9.02
C LEU A 476 -30.67 -5.62 -8.99
N PRO A 477 -31.86 -6.14 -9.35
CA PRO A 477 -32.11 -7.58 -9.31
C PRO A 477 -31.23 -8.29 -10.34
N HIS A 478 -30.33 -9.13 -9.82
CA HIS A 478 -29.28 -9.86 -10.53
C HIS A 478 -28.18 -8.95 -11.06
N MET A 479 -26.93 -9.21 -10.65
CA MET A 479 -25.76 -8.65 -11.32
C MET A 479 -25.73 -9.15 -12.77
N ALA A 480 -26.23 -8.33 -13.70
CA ALA A 480 -25.64 -8.32 -15.03
C ALA A 480 -24.12 -8.15 -14.84
N PRO A 481 -23.28 -8.92 -15.55
CA PRO A 481 -21.83 -8.74 -15.46
C PRO A 481 -21.46 -7.27 -15.70
N PRO A 482 -20.37 -6.77 -15.07
CA PRO A 482 -19.99 -5.36 -15.18
C PRO A 482 -20.01 -4.92 -16.65
N PRO A 483 -20.59 -3.73 -16.94
CA PRO A 483 -21.02 -3.36 -18.27
C PRO A 483 -19.85 -3.44 -19.24
N THR A 484 -19.98 -4.32 -20.22
CA THR A 484 -18.84 -4.80 -20.98
C THR A 484 -18.27 -3.69 -21.87
N LEU A 485 -16.95 -3.52 -21.80
CA LEU A 485 -16.28 -2.31 -22.24
C LEU A 485 -15.87 -2.40 -23.70
N HIS A 486 -16.24 -1.40 -24.49
CA HIS A 486 -15.84 -1.25 -25.89
C HIS A 486 -14.92 -0.05 -26.04
N PHE A 487 -13.82 -0.22 -26.76
CA PHE A 487 -12.92 0.87 -27.17
C PHE A 487 -12.81 0.91 -28.69
N ASP A 488 -12.44 2.06 -29.25
CA ASP A 488 -11.89 2.08 -30.61
C ASP A 488 -10.51 1.38 -30.63
N PRO A 489 -10.22 0.46 -31.58
CA PRO A 489 -8.96 -0.27 -31.64
C PRO A 489 -7.71 0.63 -31.74
N GLN A 490 -7.80 1.75 -32.47
CA GLN A 490 -6.66 2.65 -32.69
C GLN A 490 -6.40 3.53 -31.45
N GLN A 491 -7.45 3.96 -30.75
CA GLN A 491 -7.35 4.62 -29.45
C GLN A 491 -6.76 3.68 -28.39
N LEU A 492 -7.27 2.45 -28.28
CA LEU A 492 -6.80 1.46 -27.30
C LEU A 492 -5.35 1.04 -27.55
N ALA A 493 -4.98 0.82 -28.82
CA ALA A 493 -3.58 0.56 -29.20
C ALA A 493 -2.67 1.74 -28.81
N SER A 494 -3.08 2.98 -29.09
CA SER A 494 -2.30 4.18 -28.72
C SER A 494 -2.19 4.35 -27.20
N LEU A 495 -3.23 3.98 -26.44
CA LEU A 495 -3.22 3.99 -24.98
C LEU A 495 -2.23 2.98 -24.40
N PHE A 496 -2.28 1.73 -24.85
CA PHE A 496 -1.32 0.69 -24.43
C PHE A 496 0.12 1.04 -24.85
N CYS A 497 0.30 1.64 -26.01
CA CYS A 497 1.59 2.13 -26.52
C CYS A 497 2.16 3.23 -25.60
N ASN A 498 1.33 4.21 -25.20
CA ASN A 498 1.73 5.23 -24.24
C ASN A 498 2.07 4.66 -22.85
N ALA A 499 1.34 3.64 -22.38
CA ALA A 499 1.66 2.94 -21.14
C ALA A 499 2.99 2.19 -21.23
N TYR A 500 3.25 1.53 -22.37
CA TYR A 500 4.51 0.83 -22.66
C TYR A 500 5.71 1.79 -22.61
N TYR A 501 5.68 2.94 -23.29
CA TYR A 501 6.78 3.92 -23.21
C TYR A 501 6.96 4.52 -21.80
N ARG A 502 5.89 4.64 -21.01
CA ARG A 502 6.01 5.11 -19.62
C ARG A 502 6.59 4.05 -18.68
N LEU A 503 6.40 2.77 -18.99
CA LEU A 503 7.02 1.64 -18.27
C LEU A 503 8.52 1.50 -18.59
N PHE A 504 8.88 1.59 -19.88
CA PHE A 504 10.22 1.26 -20.37
C PHE A 504 11.06 2.45 -20.82
N GLY A 505 10.52 3.66 -20.90
CA GLY A 505 11.25 4.85 -21.38
C GLY A 505 12.46 5.28 -20.53
N CYS A 506 12.60 4.77 -19.30
CA CYS A 506 13.83 4.92 -18.51
C CYS A 506 14.99 4.04 -19.02
N GLU A 507 14.72 3.09 -19.92
CA GLU A 507 15.71 2.27 -20.63
C GLU A 507 16.24 2.96 -21.88
N ASP A 508 15.69 4.11 -22.29
CA ASP A 508 16.20 4.88 -23.42
C ASP A 508 17.57 5.51 -23.07
N PRO A 509 18.68 5.09 -23.72
CA PRO A 509 20.00 5.65 -23.44
C PRO A 509 20.09 7.15 -23.80
N THR A 510 19.19 7.68 -24.62
CA THR A 510 19.13 9.10 -24.96
C THR A 510 18.54 9.96 -23.84
N TYR A 511 17.77 9.39 -22.92
CA TYR A 511 17.08 10.11 -21.85
C TYR A 511 18.04 10.91 -20.93
N LEU A 512 19.26 10.41 -20.68
CA LEU A 512 20.27 11.15 -19.92
C LEU A 512 20.65 12.49 -20.58
N PHE A 513 20.69 12.51 -21.92
CA PHE A 513 21.06 13.70 -22.69
C PHE A 513 19.92 14.71 -22.76
N THR A 514 18.65 14.29 -22.59
CA THR A 514 17.51 15.21 -22.47
C THR A 514 17.45 15.93 -21.13
N VAL A 515 18.07 15.39 -20.07
CA VAL A 515 18.11 16.03 -18.74
C VAL A 515 19.18 17.13 -18.70
N GLN A 516 18.75 18.40 -18.68
CA GLN A 516 19.64 19.57 -18.73
C GLN A 516 20.28 19.92 -17.37
N ASN A 517 19.60 19.70 -16.25
CA ASN A 517 20.08 20.06 -14.91
C ASN A 517 20.98 18.95 -14.32
N PRO A 518 22.25 19.23 -13.93
CA PRO A 518 23.15 18.24 -13.33
C PRO A 518 22.60 17.55 -12.08
N SER A 519 21.87 18.28 -11.23
CA SER A 519 21.30 17.73 -9.99
C SER A 519 20.15 16.75 -10.26
N ASP A 520 19.35 16.98 -11.31
CA ASP A 520 18.31 16.05 -11.73
C ASP A 520 18.88 14.88 -12.54
N ARG A 521 19.97 15.10 -13.28
CA ARG A 521 20.71 14.00 -13.95
C ARG A 521 21.29 13.03 -12.93
N ALA A 522 21.88 13.51 -11.83
CA ALA A 522 22.35 12.67 -10.73
C ALA A 522 21.21 11.85 -10.09
N LYS A 523 20.04 12.45 -9.87
CA LYS A 523 18.84 11.72 -9.41
C LYS A 523 18.40 10.66 -10.42
N VAL A 524 18.35 10.99 -11.72
CA VAL A 524 17.98 10.04 -12.78
C VAL A 524 18.92 8.83 -12.81
N ILE A 525 20.23 9.06 -12.73
CA ILE A 525 21.23 7.98 -12.66
C ILE A 525 21.00 7.12 -11.41
N LYS A 526 20.84 7.72 -10.21
CA LYS A 526 20.53 7.00 -8.96
C LYS A 526 19.25 6.14 -9.05
N HIS A 527 18.22 6.63 -9.75
CA HIS A 527 16.95 5.92 -9.92
C HIS A 527 16.96 4.89 -11.07
N SER A 528 17.94 4.94 -11.97
CA SER A 528 17.97 4.09 -13.19
C SER A 528 18.15 2.59 -12.92
N MET A 529 18.69 2.21 -11.76
CA MET A 529 18.75 0.80 -11.32
C MET A 529 17.37 0.19 -11.01
N LEU A 530 16.34 1.00 -10.82
CA LEU A 530 15.04 0.57 -10.31
C LEU A 530 14.07 0.10 -11.41
N THR A 531 14.57 -0.72 -12.36
CA THR A 531 13.80 -1.31 -13.47
C THR A 531 12.87 -2.42 -12.98
N ARG A 532 11.77 -2.07 -12.32
CA ARG A 532 10.86 -3.02 -11.65
C ARG A 532 10.01 -3.91 -12.56
N TYR A 533 9.99 -3.65 -13.87
CA TYR A 533 9.05 -4.25 -14.81
C TYR A 533 9.79 -4.91 -15.98
N SER A 534 9.25 -6.03 -16.47
CA SER A 534 9.71 -6.73 -17.68
C SER A 534 8.64 -6.67 -18.77
N ARG A 535 8.96 -7.16 -19.98
CA ARG A 535 7.96 -7.31 -21.05
C ARG A 535 6.84 -8.30 -20.65
N GLU A 536 7.12 -9.25 -19.75
CA GLU A 536 6.10 -10.11 -19.14
C GLU A 536 5.17 -9.34 -18.18
N THR A 537 5.63 -8.30 -17.47
CA THR A 537 4.71 -7.38 -16.75
C THR A 537 3.67 -6.82 -17.70
N PHE A 538 4.11 -6.33 -18.86
CA PHE A 538 3.22 -5.70 -19.82
C PHE A 538 2.27 -6.72 -20.48
N ALA A 539 2.75 -7.93 -20.81
CA ALA A 539 1.89 -9.00 -21.27
C ALA A 539 0.82 -9.39 -20.24
N LEU A 540 1.18 -9.54 -18.96
CA LEU A 540 0.20 -9.87 -17.89
C LEU A 540 -0.75 -8.70 -17.58
N PHE A 541 -0.30 -7.45 -17.70
CA PHE A 541 -1.18 -6.28 -17.68
C PHE A 541 -2.23 -6.34 -18.79
N LEU A 542 -1.82 -6.68 -20.01
CA LEU A 542 -2.73 -6.84 -21.14
C LEU A 542 -3.68 -8.03 -20.97
N CYS A 543 -3.25 -9.16 -20.36
CA CYS A 543 -4.16 -10.24 -19.96
C CYS A 543 -5.25 -9.75 -19.01
N LEU A 544 -4.85 -9.03 -17.96
CA LEU A 544 -5.77 -8.51 -16.95
C LEU A 544 -6.71 -7.43 -17.51
N ALA A 545 -6.24 -6.63 -18.47
CA ALA A 545 -7.07 -5.66 -19.20
C ALA A 545 -8.05 -6.35 -20.16
N ARG A 546 -7.58 -7.32 -20.96
CA ARG A 546 -8.42 -8.08 -21.92
C ARG A 546 -9.60 -8.76 -21.21
N ALA A 547 -9.38 -9.29 -20.01
CA ALA A 547 -10.42 -9.91 -19.19
C ALA A 547 -11.61 -8.97 -18.86
N ARG A 548 -11.48 -7.65 -19.04
CA ARG A 548 -12.53 -6.64 -18.81
C ARG A 548 -13.06 -5.98 -20.08
N ILE A 549 -12.36 -6.12 -21.21
CA ILE A 549 -12.69 -5.45 -22.48
C ILE A 549 -13.43 -6.42 -23.38
N LEU A 550 -14.72 -6.14 -23.66
CA LEU A 550 -15.48 -6.89 -24.65
C LEU A 550 -15.13 -6.41 -26.04
N SER A 551 -14.07 -7.01 -26.56
CA SER A 551 -13.71 -6.97 -27.96
C SER A 551 -14.06 -8.33 -28.57
N SER A 552 -14.55 -8.34 -29.81
CA SER A 552 -14.49 -9.56 -30.61
C SER A 552 -13.01 -9.94 -30.76
N ASP A 553 -12.69 -11.24 -30.91
CA ASP A 553 -11.29 -11.64 -31.07
C ASP A 553 -10.62 -10.91 -32.24
N ALA A 554 -11.35 -10.64 -33.33
CA ALA A 554 -10.89 -9.81 -34.44
C ALA A 554 -10.54 -8.37 -34.02
N SER A 555 -11.38 -7.71 -33.21
CA SER A 555 -11.11 -6.36 -32.69
C SER A 555 -9.92 -6.33 -31.71
N TRP A 556 -9.73 -7.41 -30.93
CA TRP A 556 -8.57 -7.54 -30.06
C TRP A 556 -7.29 -7.77 -30.86
N GLN A 557 -7.30 -8.68 -31.85
CA GLN A 557 -6.16 -8.89 -32.75
C GLN A 557 -5.78 -7.59 -33.48
N GLU A 558 -6.75 -6.81 -33.95
CA GLU A 558 -6.48 -5.54 -34.62
C GLU A 558 -5.87 -4.49 -33.66
N THR A 559 -6.38 -4.38 -32.43
CA THR A 559 -5.77 -3.54 -31.38
C THR A 559 -4.31 -3.95 -31.12
N MET A 560 -4.05 -5.25 -30.99
CA MET A 560 -2.73 -5.78 -30.70
C MET A 560 -1.75 -5.63 -31.88
N ARG A 561 -2.24 -5.79 -33.13
CA ARG A 561 -1.48 -5.49 -34.34
C ARG A 561 -1.07 -4.02 -34.37
N LEU A 562 -2.03 -3.11 -34.24
CA LEU A 562 -1.79 -1.66 -34.20
C LEU A 562 -0.84 -1.24 -33.06
N LEU A 563 -0.88 -1.93 -31.91
CA LEU A 563 0.05 -1.70 -30.80
C LEU A 563 1.48 -2.11 -31.15
N VAL A 564 1.67 -3.31 -31.71
CA VAL A 564 3.00 -3.80 -32.12
C VAL A 564 3.57 -2.93 -33.23
N ASP A 565 2.79 -2.63 -34.28
CA ASP A 565 3.19 -1.74 -35.37
C ASP A 565 3.63 -0.35 -34.85
N LYS A 566 2.92 0.21 -33.87
CA LYS A 566 3.30 1.50 -33.25
C LYS A 566 4.64 1.41 -32.53
N ILE A 567 4.86 0.36 -31.74
CA ILE A 567 6.14 0.15 -31.05
C ILE A 567 7.28 0.02 -32.08
N GLU A 568 7.09 -0.78 -33.13
CA GLU A 568 8.05 -0.95 -34.24
C GLU A 568 8.36 0.35 -35.02
N ILE A 569 7.44 1.32 -35.12
CA ILE A 569 7.62 2.53 -35.95
C ILE A 569 8.10 3.76 -35.14
N SER A 570 7.91 3.76 -33.81
CA SER A 570 7.88 4.95 -32.95
C SER A 570 9.16 5.78 -32.71
N GLY A 571 10.35 5.28 -33.05
CA GLY A 571 11.60 5.95 -32.70
C GLY A 571 12.07 7.03 -33.69
N GLY A 572 13.26 7.56 -33.43
CA GLY A 572 13.87 8.64 -34.21
C GLY A 572 14.09 8.28 -35.68
N LEU A 573 14.01 9.29 -36.56
CA LEU A 573 14.17 9.17 -38.02
C LEU A 573 13.25 8.13 -38.72
N GLY A 574 12.21 7.62 -38.04
CA GLY A 574 11.22 6.72 -38.63
C GLY A 574 11.53 5.22 -38.52
N GLY A 575 12.32 4.82 -37.51
CA GLY A 575 12.52 3.42 -37.13
C GLY A 575 12.33 3.21 -35.61
N PRO A 576 12.28 1.97 -35.11
CA PRO A 576 12.04 1.68 -33.69
C PRO A 576 13.08 2.28 -32.75
N HIS A 577 12.71 2.57 -31.49
CA HIS A 577 13.68 2.99 -30.47
C HIS A 577 14.76 1.89 -30.27
N PRO A 578 16.04 2.25 -29.99
CA PRO A 578 17.12 1.27 -29.85
C PRO A 578 16.87 0.20 -28.78
N PHE A 579 16.22 0.55 -27.66
CA PHE A 579 15.86 -0.41 -26.62
C PHE A 579 14.71 -1.35 -27.06
N ASP A 580 13.80 -0.88 -27.92
CA ASP A 580 12.70 -1.70 -28.42
C ASP A 580 13.18 -2.76 -29.40
N ASN A 581 14.18 -2.46 -30.25
CA ASN A 581 14.84 -3.49 -31.07
C ASN A 581 15.38 -4.64 -30.22
N LEU A 582 16.11 -4.31 -29.15
CA LEU A 582 16.77 -5.30 -28.30
C LEU A 582 15.76 -6.20 -27.56
N TYR A 583 14.63 -5.65 -27.10
CA TYR A 583 13.63 -6.38 -26.32
C TYR A 583 12.37 -6.78 -27.12
N HIS A 584 12.31 -6.53 -28.43
CA HIS A 584 11.14 -6.82 -29.26
C HIS A 584 10.74 -8.31 -29.17
N GLN A 585 11.73 -9.21 -29.24
CA GLN A 585 11.46 -10.65 -29.18
C GLN A 585 11.02 -11.12 -27.80
N ASP A 586 11.45 -10.49 -26.70
CA ASP A 586 10.90 -10.72 -25.37
C ASP A 586 9.43 -10.23 -25.31
N LEU A 587 9.11 -9.07 -25.90
CA LEU A 587 7.72 -8.62 -25.99
C LEU A 587 6.84 -9.63 -26.74
N VAL A 588 7.19 -9.99 -27.98
CA VAL A 588 6.33 -10.89 -28.78
C VAL A 588 6.28 -12.33 -28.26
N VAL A 589 7.35 -12.84 -27.62
CA VAL A 589 7.30 -14.17 -27.00
C VAL A 589 6.42 -14.17 -25.74
N GLN A 590 6.44 -13.12 -24.91
CA GLN A 590 5.55 -13.06 -23.73
C GLN A 590 4.09 -12.83 -24.12
N LEU A 591 3.82 -12.01 -25.14
CA LEU A 591 2.47 -11.85 -25.70
C LEU A 591 1.92 -13.18 -26.24
N TYR A 592 2.75 -13.97 -26.91
CA TYR A 592 2.38 -15.32 -27.35
C TYR A 592 2.19 -16.24 -26.14
N ARG A 593 3.18 -16.38 -25.26
CA ARG A 593 3.17 -17.28 -24.10
C ARG A 593 1.93 -17.11 -23.22
N HIS A 594 1.48 -15.88 -23.00
CA HIS A 594 0.32 -15.55 -22.17
C HIS A 594 -1.02 -15.38 -22.90
N HIS A 595 -1.13 -15.85 -24.16
CA HIS A 595 -2.37 -15.81 -24.97
C HIS A 595 -2.91 -14.40 -25.27
N VAL A 596 -2.05 -13.39 -25.30
CA VAL A 596 -2.43 -12.01 -25.62
C VAL A 596 -2.52 -11.78 -27.13
N TYR A 597 -1.49 -12.17 -27.87
CA TYR A 597 -1.37 -11.95 -29.33
C TYR A 597 -0.43 -12.98 -29.96
N THR A 598 -0.62 -13.29 -31.23
CA THR A 598 0.32 -14.14 -32.01
C THR A 598 0.96 -13.28 -33.08
N TYR A 599 2.27 -13.06 -32.98
CA TYR A 599 3.01 -12.26 -33.96
C TYR A 599 3.00 -12.95 -35.34
N PRO A 600 2.75 -12.24 -36.45
CA PRO A 600 2.58 -12.88 -37.77
C PRO A 600 3.75 -13.76 -38.21
N ALA A 601 5.00 -13.41 -37.87
CA ALA A 601 6.16 -14.22 -38.20
C ALA A 601 6.17 -15.61 -37.52
N TYR A 602 5.48 -15.76 -36.38
CA TYR A 602 5.35 -17.03 -35.66
C TYR A 602 4.33 -17.99 -36.31
N LEU A 603 3.52 -17.50 -37.27
CA LEU A 603 2.62 -18.33 -38.08
C LEU A 603 3.35 -18.97 -39.29
N ALA A 604 4.55 -18.50 -39.63
CA ALA A 604 5.34 -19.11 -40.68
C ALA A 604 5.87 -20.48 -40.22
N PRO A 605 5.89 -21.51 -41.09
CA PRO A 605 6.46 -22.80 -40.73
C PRO A 605 7.96 -22.64 -40.37
N PRO A 606 8.46 -23.41 -39.40
CA PRO A 606 9.89 -23.44 -39.14
C PRO A 606 10.62 -23.96 -40.39
N ARG A 607 11.81 -23.41 -40.67
CA ARG A 607 12.72 -24.00 -41.67
C ARG A 607 13.07 -25.43 -41.26
N ALA A 608 13.53 -26.21 -42.25
CA ALA A 608 14.02 -27.56 -42.01
C ALA A 608 15.00 -27.60 -40.84
N ALA A 609 14.71 -28.45 -39.86
CA ALA A 609 15.42 -28.50 -38.60
C ALA A 609 16.92 -28.79 -38.80
N ARG A 610 17.78 -28.00 -38.15
CA ARG A 610 19.25 -28.05 -38.25
C ARG A 610 19.88 -28.06 -36.87
N GLY A 611 21.14 -28.47 -36.79
CA GLY A 611 21.86 -28.63 -35.52
C GLY A 611 21.09 -29.53 -34.55
N ARG A 612 21.04 -29.13 -33.27
CA ARG A 612 20.40 -29.90 -32.19
C ARG A 612 18.90 -30.14 -32.36
N LEU A 613 18.19 -29.27 -33.09
CA LEU A 613 16.75 -29.42 -33.33
C LEU A 613 16.44 -30.47 -34.41
N ALA A 614 17.43 -30.88 -35.22
CA ALA A 614 17.23 -31.83 -36.31
C ALA A 614 16.82 -33.25 -35.86
N GLN A 615 17.10 -33.60 -34.60
CA GLN A 615 16.80 -34.92 -34.04
C GLN A 615 15.40 -34.97 -33.38
N TRP A 616 14.73 -33.83 -33.19
CA TRP A 616 13.49 -33.77 -32.40
C TRP A 616 12.30 -34.34 -33.16
N THR A 617 11.49 -35.15 -32.47
CA THR A 617 10.28 -35.79 -33.03
C THR A 617 9.23 -34.76 -33.48
N SER A 618 9.13 -33.66 -32.73
CA SER A 618 8.26 -32.52 -33.02
C SER A 618 8.90 -31.27 -32.44
N ILE A 619 8.86 -30.17 -33.19
CA ILE A 619 9.40 -28.88 -32.75
C ILE A 619 8.24 -28.02 -32.22
N PRO A 620 8.20 -27.72 -30.90
CA PRO A 620 7.18 -26.85 -30.34
C PRO A 620 7.42 -25.38 -30.74
N PRO A 621 6.40 -24.51 -30.69
CA PRO A 621 6.57 -23.08 -30.93
C PRO A 621 7.47 -22.38 -29.89
N LEU A 622 7.49 -22.88 -28.65
CA LEU A 622 8.32 -22.36 -27.56
C LEU A 622 9.35 -23.40 -27.12
N VAL A 623 10.57 -22.95 -26.88
CA VAL A 623 11.62 -23.73 -26.22
C VAL A 623 12.20 -22.96 -25.06
N ARG A 624 12.67 -23.70 -24.05
CA ARG A 624 13.42 -23.16 -22.93
C ARG A 624 14.90 -23.43 -23.16
N ILE A 625 15.70 -22.37 -23.08
CA ILE A 625 17.15 -22.46 -23.05
C ILE A 625 17.58 -22.46 -21.59
N TYR A 626 18.46 -23.39 -21.23
CA TYR A 626 19.22 -23.39 -19.99
C TYR A 626 20.68 -23.07 -20.32
N LEU A 627 21.26 -22.11 -19.60
CA LEU A 627 22.65 -21.70 -19.68
C LEU A 627 23.31 -21.98 -18.32
N ILE A 628 24.34 -22.81 -18.32
CA ILE A 628 25.21 -23.07 -17.18
C ILE A 628 26.34 -22.05 -17.22
N VAL A 629 26.40 -21.19 -16.21
CA VAL A 629 27.38 -20.12 -16.08
C VAL A 629 28.41 -20.51 -15.02
N PRO A 630 29.71 -20.62 -15.36
CA PRO A 630 30.78 -20.91 -14.41
C PRO A 630 30.87 -19.86 -13.29
N GLN A 631 31.18 -20.30 -12.08
CA GLN A 631 31.11 -19.49 -10.86
C GLN A 631 32.13 -18.33 -10.85
N GLU A 632 33.31 -18.56 -11.42
CA GLU A 632 34.42 -17.61 -11.50
C GLU A 632 34.05 -16.32 -12.22
N THR A 633 33.03 -16.38 -13.08
CA THR A 633 32.43 -15.24 -13.79
C THR A 633 31.92 -14.16 -12.83
N PHE A 634 31.47 -14.53 -11.63
CA PHE A 634 30.80 -13.61 -10.70
C PHE A 634 31.75 -12.78 -9.84
N ALA A 635 33.07 -12.99 -9.91
CA ALA A 635 34.06 -12.24 -9.12
C ALA A 635 33.91 -10.70 -9.25
N VAL A 636 33.55 -10.21 -10.44
CA VAL A 636 33.27 -8.79 -10.72
C VAL A 636 32.04 -8.23 -10.00
N LEU A 637 31.07 -9.09 -9.69
CA LEU A 637 29.85 -8.73 -8.96
C LEU A 637 30.06 -8.83 -7.45
N TRP A 638 30.78 -9.86 -7.00
CA TRP A 638 31.16 -10.02 -5.58
C TRP A 638 32.05 -8.90 -5.06
N ALA A 639 32.93 -8.35 -5.90
CA ALA A 639 33.77 -7.21 -5.55
C ALA A 639 33.01 -5.88 -5.34
N ARG A 640 31.67 -5.86 -5.46
CA ARG A 640 30.87 -4.62 -5.58
C ARG A 640 29.52 -4.70 -4.83
N PRO A 641 29.10 -3.64 -4.13
CA PRO A 641 27.86 -3.64 -3.33
C PRO A 641 26.57 -3.45 -4.15
N GLU A 642 26.65 -3.06 -5.42
CA GLU A 642 25.46 -2.79 -6.26
C GLU A 642 24.68 -4.06 -6.63
N THR A 643 23.38 -3.89 -6.86
CA THR A 643 22.42 -4.95 -7.25
C THR A 643 21.95 -4.75 -8.70
N PRO A 644 22.80 -4.96 -9.72
CA PRO A 644 22.41 -4.75 -11.11
C PRO A 644 21.28 -5.68 -11.56
N PRO A 645 20.35 -5.20 -12.42
CA PRO A 645 19.38 -6.06 -13.10
C PRO A 645 20.08 -6.96 -14.14
N LEU A 646 19.58 -8.18 -14.28
CA LEU A 646 20.16 -9.25 -15.09
C LEU A 646 19.23 -9.63 -16.24
N HIS A 647 19.80 -10.02 -17.38
CA HIS A 647 19.06 -10.55 -18.53
C HIS A 647 19.88 -11.61 -19.29
N CYS A 648 19.19 -12.44 -20.08
CA CYS A 648 19.83 -13.31 -21.06
C CYS A 648 19.72 -12.67 -22.44
N VAL A 649 20.67 -12.98 -23.33
CA VAL A 649 20.69 -12.46 -24.70
C VAL A 649 20.97 -13.61 -25.67
N VAL A 650 20.33 -13.59 -26.84
CA VAL A 650 20.64 -14.44 -27.99
C VAL A 650 21.06 -13.53 -29.12
N TRP A 651 22.25 -13.75 -29.69
CA TRP A 651 22.77 -12.95 -30.79
C TRP A 651 23.46 -13.78 -31.85
N ALA A 652 23.59 -13.18 -33.04
CA ALA A 652 24.43 -13.66 -34.12
C ALA A 652 25.33 -12.50 -34.57
N VAL A 653 26.64 -12.72 -34.55
CA VAL A 653 27.64 -11.66 -34.77
C VAL A 653 27.42 -10.99 -36.13
N GLY A 654 27.19 -9.67 -36.11
CA GLY A 654 26.94 -8.88 -37.33
C GLY A 654 25.55 -9.05 -37.95
N ALA A 655 24.63 -9.77 -37.32
CA ALA A 655 23.27 -10.01 -37.84
C ALA A 655 22.17 -9.44 -36.92
N PHE A 656 22.06 -9.91 -35.67
CA PHE A 656 21.05 -9.42 -34.72
C PHE A 656 21.44 -9.69 -33.26
N GLU A 657 20.78 -8.99 -32.33
CA GLU A 657 20.87 -9.18 -30.89
C GLU A 657 19.46 -9.09 -30.28
N CYS A 658 19.09 -10.00 -29.38
CA CYS A 658 17.77 -10.05 -28.73
C CYS A 658 17.92 -10.43 -27.25
N ALA A 659 17.46 -9.56 -26.35
CA ALA A 659 17.55 -9.77 -24.91
C ALA A 659 16.19 -10.14 -24.28
N PHE A 660 16.24 -10.95 -23.22
CA PHE A 660 15.11 -11.54 -22.51
C PHE A 660 15.20 -11.25 -21.02
N GLN A 661 14.18 -10.59 -20.46
CA GLN A 661 14.17 -10.14 -19.06
C GLN A 661 13.48 -11.13 -18.11
N SER A 662 12.59 -11.98 -18.64
CA SER A 662 11.91 -13.03 -17.89
C SER A 662 12.77 -14.28 -17.76
N ILE A 663 13.78 -14.17 -16.91
CA ILE A 663 14.75 -15.22 -16.61
C ILE A 663 14.50 -15.85 -15.24
N HIS A 664 14.82 -17.13 -15.10
CA HIS A 664 14.86 -17.87 -13.83
C HIS A 664 16.30 -18.32 -13.59
N ALA A 665 16.75 -18.32 -12.33
CA ALA A 665 18.12 -18.66 -11.99
C ALA A 665 18.19 -19.43 -10.66
N THR A 666 19.18 -20.30 -10.52
CA THR A 666 19.47 -21.09 -9.31
C THR A 666 20.90 -21.65 -9.39
N PHE A 667 21.62 -21.73 -8.27
CA PHE A 667 22.93 -22.40 -8.24
C PHE A 667 22.75 -23.91 -8.10
N GLY A 668 23.49 -24.69 -8.87
CA GLY A 668 23.30 -26.14 -8.94
C GLY A 668 23.81 -26.79 -10.22
N THR A 669 23.40 -28.04 -10.45
CA THR A 669 23.79 -28.82 -11.63
C THR A 669 22.57 -29.16 -12.49
N VAL A 670 22.80 -29.33 -13.79
CA VAL A 670 21.79 -29.79 -14.77
C VAL A 670 22.07 -31.25 -15.10
N THR A 671 21.04 -32.08 -15.06
CA THR A 671 21.10 -33.47 -15.53
C THR A 671 20.13 -33.65 -16.70
N GLU A 672 20.61 -34.16 -17.84
CA GLU A 672 19.73 -34.54 -18.95
C GLU A 672 18.97 -35.82 -18.62
N THR A 673 17.65 -35.77 -18.73
CA THR A 673 16.72 -36.87 -18.38
C THR A 673 15.82 -37.30 -19.54
N GLY A 674 15.79 -36.51 -20.62
CA GLY A 674 15.09 -36.84 -21.86
C GLY A 674 15.94 -37.63 -22.86
N SER A 675 15.40 -37.81 -24.06
CA SER A 675 16.10 -38.43 -25.18
C SER A 675 16.54 -37.37 -26.20
N PRO A 676 17.47 -37.65 -27.13
CA PRO A 676 17.81 -36.70 -28.19
C PRO A 676 16.62 -36.31 -29.09
N THR A 677 15.58 -37.15 -29.16
CA THR A 677 14.36 -36.91 -29.93
C THR A 677 13.24 -36.22 -29.15
N CYS A 678 13.40 -36.08 -27.83
CA CYS A 678 12.53 -35.35 -26.91
C CYS A 678 13.34 -34.99 -25.64
N PRO A 679 14.17 -33.94 -25.69
CA PRO A 679 15.09 -33.63 -24.60
C PRO A 679 14.34 -33.03 -23.41
N ALA A 680 14.82 -33.36 -22.22
CA ALA A 680 14.32 -32.88 -20.94
C ALA A 680 15.51 -32.78 -19.98
N VAL A 681 15.43 -31.85 -19.03
CA VAL A 681 16.46 -31.64 -18.01
C VAL A 681 15.83 -31.52 -16.63
N THR A 682 16.56 -31.97 -15.62
CA THR A 682 16.27 -31.73 -14.20
C THR A 682 17.39 -30.91 -13.59
N ILE A 683 17.05 -29.94 -12.74
CA ILE A 683 18.03 -29.18 -11.97
C ILE A 683 18.13 -29.79 -10.57
N GLN A 684 19.36 -29.98 -10.10
CA GLN A 684 19.66 -30.24 -8.70
C GLN A 684 20.27 -28.98 -8.09
N GLU A 685 19.53 -28.31 -7.21
CA GLU A 685 19.98 -27.11 -6.50
C GLU A 685 21.08 -27.45 -5.49
N ALA A 686 22.06 -26.56 -5.34
CA ALA A 686 23.19 -26.76 -4.45
C ALA A 686 22.84 -26.42 -2.98
N ASP A 687 23.29 -27.26 -2.05
CA ASP A 687 23.26 -26.93 -0.62
C ASP A 687 24.12 -25.69 -0.35
N GLY A 688 23.57 -24.71 0.38
CA GLY A 688 24.31 -23.48 0.74
C GLY A 688 24.55 -22.54 -0.43
N ALA A 689 23.66 -22.51 -1.43
CA ALA A 689 23.68 -21.79 -2.73
C ALA A 689 24.15 -20.30 -2.80
N PHE A 690 24.63 -19.68 -1.72
CA PHE A 690 25.15 -18.31 -1.70
C PHE A 690 26.54 -18.17 -1.04
N ASP A 691 27.17 -19.27 -0.63
CA ASP A 691 28.56 -19.26 -0.15
C ASP A 691 29.55 -19.19 -1.34
N GLU A 692 30.71 -18.56 -1.13
CA GLU A 692 31.62 -18.13 -2.23
C GLU A 692 32.32 -19.29 -2.99
N ASP A 693 32.15 -20.56 -2.59
CA ASP A 693 33.03 -21.67 -3.00
C ASP A 693 32.34 -22.87 -3.71
N ALA A 694 31.06 -22.82 -4.12
CA ALA A 694 30.40 -23.99 -4.74
C ALA A 694 29.35 -23.74 -5.84
N SER A 695 29.39 -24.63 -6.85
CA SER A 695 28.44 -24.86 -7.96
C SER A 695 28.26 -23.75 -9.01
N PRO A 696 28.08 -24.11 -10.30
CA PRO A 696 27.77 -23.14 -11.34
C PRO A 696 26.33 -22.59 -11.19
N LEU A 697 26.06 -21.46 -11.85
CA LEU A 697 24.72 -20.89 -11.91
C LEU A 697 23.97 -21.45 -13.12
N VAL A 698 22.80 -22.05 -12.90
CA VAL A 698 21.87 -22.42 -13.97
C VAL A 698 20.88 -21.27 -14.18
N VAL A 699 20.90 -20.67 -15.36
CA VAL A 699 19.94 -19.63 -15.78
C VAL A 699 19.06 -20.19 -16.89
N SER A 700 17.74 -19.96 -16.86
CA SER A 700 16.82 -20.38 -17.91
C SER A 700 15.84 -19.29 -18.35
N PHE A 701 15.51 -19.30 -19.64
CA PHE A 701 14.57 -18.36 -20.25
C PHE A 701 13.87 -18.99 -21.47
N VAL A 702 12.75 -18.40 -21.87
CA VAL A 702 11.89 -18.93 -22.96
C VAL A 702 12.08 -18.10 -24.22
N VAL A 703 12.28 -18.78 -25.35
CA VAL A 703 12.33 -18.16 -26.68
C VAL A 703 11.33 -18.84 -27.62
N HIS A 704 10.91 -18.14 -28.67
CA HIS A 704 10.13 -18.76 -29.75
C HIS A 704 11.06 -19.47 -30.73
N THR A 705 10.75 -20.69 -31.14
CA THR A 705 11.66 -21.53 -31.94
C THR A 705 11.96 -20.96 -33.32
N TRP A 706 11.09 -20.07 -33.84
CA TRP A 706 11.37 -19.24 -35.02
C TRP A 706 12.72 -18.49 -34.91
N MET A 707 13.08 -18.01 -33.71
CA MET A 707 14.37 -17.33 -33.48
C MET A 707 15.57 -18.23 -33.78
N LEU A 708 15.47 -19.53 -33.47
CA LEU A 708 16.57 -20.50 -33.62
C LEU A 708 16.62 -21.15 -35.00
N THR A 709 15.58 -20.98 -35.82
CA THR A 709 15.39 -21.72 -37.09
C THR A 709 15.25 -20.82 -38.32
N ASN A 710 14.66 -19.63 -38.19
CA ASN A 710 14.26 -18.80 -39.33
C ASN A 710 15.05 -17.48 -39.46
N THR A 711 15.74 -17.03 -38.41
CA THR A 711 16.50 -15.76 -38.39
C THR A 711 17.76 -15.80 -39.26
N ILE A 712 18.57 -16.85 -39.13
CA ILE A 712 19.83 -17.03 -39.87
C ILE A 712 19.89 -18.40 -40.58
N PRO A 713 20.76 -18.58 -41.61
CA PRO A 713 20.86 -19.85 -42.35
C PRO A 713 21.58 -20.98 -41.58
N ASP A 714 22.42 -20.62 -40.62
CA ASP A 714 23.26 -21.52 -39.83
C ASP A 714 23.07 -21.29 -38.32
N PRO A 715 22.30 -22.15 -37.62
CA PRO A 715 22.07 -22.02 -36.17
C PRO A 715 23.34 -22.13 -35.32
N GLU A 716 24.44 -22.69 -35.85
CA GLU A 716 25.72 -22.83 -35.12
C GLU A 716 26.41 -21.47 -34.90
N ALA A 717 26.00 -20.41 -35.63
CA ALA A 717 26.46 -19.04 -35.43
C ALA A 717 25.70 -18.28 -34.32
N LEU A 718 24.73 -18.92 -33.65
CA LEU A 718 24.00 -18.33 -32.51
C LEU A 718 24.82 -18.48 -31.22
N VAL A 719 24.91 -17.38 -30.47
CA VAL A 719 25.53 -17.32 -29.15
C VAL A 719 24.46 -16.97 -28.12
N VAL A 720 24.50 -17.66 -26.97
CA VAL A 720 23.67 -17.40 -25.81
C VAL A 720 24.54 -16.73 -24.73
N GLY A 721 24.13 -15.54 -24.29
CA GLY A 721 24.82 -14.75 -23.27
C GLY A 721 24.00 -14.53 -22.00
N PHE A 722 24.71 -14.33 -20.90
CA PHE A 722 24.19 -13.80 -19.64
C PHE A 722 24.89 -12.47 -19.34
N CYS A 723 24.12 -11.41 -19.19
CA CYS A 723 24.65 -10.04 -19.19
C CYS A 723 24.00 -9.18 -18.09
N LEU A 724 24.65 -8.07 -17.73
CA LEU A 724 24.02 -7.02 -16.95
C LEU A 724 23.19 -6.15 -17.88
N LYS A 725 21.92 -5.90 -17.52
CA LYS A 725 21.07 -5.01 -18.29
C LYS A 725 21.68 -3.60 -18.32
N SER A 726 21.85 -3.07 -19.53
CA SER A 726 22.40 -1.72 -19.72
C SER A 726 21.43 -0.66 -19.17
N THR A 727 21.95 0.15 -18.25
CA THR A 727 21.32 1.31 -17.62
C THR A 727 22.41 2.36 -17.43
N PRO A 728 22.06 3.65 -17.27
CA PRO A 728 23.01 4.70 -16.91
C PRO A 728 24.06 4.31 -15.86
N LEU A 729 23.64 3.66 -14.76
CA LEU A 729 24.56 3.29 -13.68
C LEU A 729 25.30 1.97 -13.94
N THR A 730 24.65 0.94 -14.51
CA THR A 730 25.37 -0.32 -14.84
C THR A 730 26.43 -0.08 -15.91
N ALA A 731 26.14 0.74 -16.93
CA ALA A 731 27.10 1.08 -17.96
C ALA A 731 28.30 1.85 -17.40
N SER A 732 28.10 2.84 -16.51
CA SER A 732 29.20 3.58 -15.89
C SER A 732 30.03 2.72 -14.92
N THR A 733 29.38 1.86 -14.14
CA THR A 733 30.06 1.06 -13.11
C THR A 733 30.77 -0.16 -13.71
N TYR A 734 30.12 -0.91 -14.59
CA TYR A 734 30.61 -2.20 -15.09
C TYR A 734 31.20 -2.15 -16.51
N GLY A 735 30.86 -1.16 -17.33
CA GLY A 735 31.42 -0.99 -18.69
C GLY A 735 32.95 -1.02 -18.77
N PRO A 736 33.70 -0.41 -17.83
CA PRO A 736 35.17 -0.49 -17.83
C PRO A 736 35.76 -1.89 -17.58
N VAL A 737 34.95 -2.86 -17.13
CA VAL A 737 35.40 -4.23 -16.79
C VAL A 737 34.78 -5.27 -17.71
N LEU A 738 33.50 -5.14 -18.04
CA LEU A 738 32.72 -6.08 -18.88
C LEU A 738 32.57 -5.63 -20.34
N GLY A 739 33.18 -4.51 -20.71
CA GLY A 739 33.07 -3.92 -22.04
C GLY A 739 31.67 -3.39 -22.35
N HIS A 740 31.44 -3.02 -23.62
CA HIS A 740 30.20 -2.38 -24.06
C HIS A 740 28.96 -3.29 -23.96
N ASN A 741 29.12 -4.60 -24.08
CA ASN A 741 28.02 -5.57 -24.04
C ASN A 741 27.61 -5.94 -22.59
N LEU A 742 28.39 -5.52 -21.58
CA LEU A 742 28.18 -5.87 -20.17
C LEU A 742 28.00 -7.38 -19.92
N SER A 743 28.67 -8.21 -20.73
CA SER A 743 28.52 -9.65 -20.71
C SER A 743 29.26 -10.25 -19.53
N LEU A 744 28.57 -11.10 -18.76
CA LEU A 744 29.19 -11.94 -17.74
C LEU A 744 29.75 -13.20 -18.41
N PHE A 745 28.88 -13.97 -19.06
CA PHE A 745 29.24 -15.23 -19.71
C PHE A 745 28.54 -15.37 -21.06
N SER A 746 29.14 -16.13 -21.99
CA SER A 746 28.52 -16.46 -23.28
C SER A 746 29.05 -17.78 -23.82
N ALA A 747 28.17 -18.61 -24.38
CA ALA A 747 28.50 -19.87 -25.02
C ALA A 747 27.79 -20.01 -26.38
N SER A 748 28.37 -20.82 -27.28
CA SER A 748 27.67 -21.20 -28.53
C SER A 748 26.38 -21.95 -28.21
N LEU A 749 25.34 -21.80 -29.03
CA LEU A 749 24.10 -22.59 -28.93
C LEU A 749 24.38 -24.12 -29.05
N SER A 750 25.48 -24.49 -29.70
CA SER A 750 25.95 -25.87 -29.84
C SER A 750 26.92 -26.35 -28.76
N ASP A 751 27.31 -25.50 -27.81
CA ASP A 751 28.08 -25.92 -26.65
C ASP A 751 27.17 -26.74 -25.70
N THR A 752 27.24 -28.06 -25.79
CA THR A 752 26.44 -28.97 -24.97
C THR A 752 26.91 -29.07 -23.51
N ALA A 753 28.06 -28.48 -23.15
CA ALA A 753 28.52 -28.43 -21.77
C ALA A 753 27.91 -27.24 -21.01
N HIS A 754 27.56 -26.16 -21.72
CA HIS A 754 27.00 -24.95 -21.13
C HIS A 754 25.56 -24.65 -21.54
N VAL A 755 25.06 -25.15 -22.68
CA VAL A 755 23.73 -24.84 -23.19
C VAL A 755 22.91 -26.10 -23.33
N HIS A 756 21.66 -26.08 -22.81
CA HIS A 756 20.66 -27.12 -23.06
C HIS A 756 19.37 -26.48 -23.58
N ILE A 757 18.68 -27.15 -24.49
CA ILE A 757 17.45 -26.67 -25.12
C ILE A 757 16.39 -27.75 -24.95
N VAL A 758 15.22 -27.40 -24.42
CA VAL A 758 14.10 -28.34 -24.22
C VAL A 758 12.77 -27.72 -24.69
N PRO A 759 11.75 -28.55 -25.02
CA PRO A 759 10.39 -28.09 -25.24
C PRO A 759 9.83 -27.28 -24.06
N GLU A 760 9.24 -26.11 -24.32
CA GLU A 760 8.42 -25.37 -23.34
C GLU A 760 6.95 -25.49 -23.73
N ALA A 761 6.12 -26.04 -22.84
CA ALA A 761 4.67 -26.01 -23.01
C ALA A 761 4.15 -24.57 -22.78
N ARG A 762 3.26 -24.10 -23.67
CA ARG A 762 2.52 -22.86 -23.41
C ARG A 762 1.62 -23.08 -22.19
N PRO A 763 1.59 -22.19 -21.19
CA PRO A 763 0.61 -22.26 -20.10
C PRO A 763 -0.81 -22.38 -20.65
N PRO A 764 -1.77 -23.00 -19.92
CA PRO A 764 -3.16 -22.98 -20.34
C PRO A 764 -3.65 -21.53 -20.43
N ALA A 765 -4.57 -21.26 -21.36
CA ALA A 765 -5.22 -19.96 -21.41
C ALA A 765 -5.92 -19.69 -20.06
N PRO A 766 -5.83 -18.47 -19.50
CA PRO A 766 -6.50 -18.16 -18.24
C PRO A 766 -8.00 -18.35 -18.42
N SER A 767 -8.57 -19.37 -17.77
CA SER A 767 -10.01 -19.56 -17.72
C SER A 767 -10.62 -18.32 -17.06
N SER A 768 -11.57 -17.65 -17.74
CA SER A 768 -12.35 -16.56 -17.18
C SER A 768 -13.10 -17.08 -15.95
N THR A 769 -12.53 -16.86 -14.76
CA THR A 769 -13.13 -17.29 -13.48
C THR A 769 -14.26 -16.37 -13.03
N GLU A 770 -14.58 -15.34 -13.81
CA GLU A 770 -15.93 -14.78 -13.84
C GLU A 770 -16.85 -15.82 -14.48
N THR A 771 -17.48 -16.63 -13.62
CA THR A 771 -18.66 -17.40 -13.99
C THR A 771 -19.64 -16.44 -14.66
N PRO A 772 -20.15 -16.71 -15.88
CA PRO A 772 -21.20 -15.89 -16.45
C PRO A 772 -22.39 -15.95 -15.50
N ILE A 773 -22.67 -14.85 -14.81
CA ILE A 773 -23.81 -14.78 -13.89
C ILE A 773 -25.03 -15.00 -14.75
N ARG A 774 -25.69 -16.15 -14.55
CA ARG A 774 -26.90 -16.50 -15.30
C ARG A 774 -27.89 -15.37 -15.11
N ALA A 775 -28.27 -14.73 -16.20
CA ALA A 775 -29.44 -13.86 -16.22
C ALA A 775 -30.62 -14.72 -15.76
N VAL A 776 -31.09 -14.44 -14.54
CA VAL A 776 -32.39 -14.91 -14.07
C VAL A 776 -33.40 -13.92 -14.65
N ASP A 777 -34.44 -14.42 -15.31
CA ASP A 777 -35.48 -13.58 -15.87
C ASP A 777 -36.09 -12.71 -14.76
N SER A 778 -35.96 -11.38 -14.90
CA SER A 778 -36.58 -10.46 -13.95
C SER A 778 -38.06 -10.31 -14.27
N ASP A 779 -38.94 -10.62 -13.32
CA ASP A 779 -40.40 -10.39 -13.42
C ASP A 779 -40.82 -8.90 -13.59
N ARG A 780 -39.86 -7.97 -13.67
CA ARG A 780 -40.13 -6.55 -13.92
C ARG A 780 -40.14 -6.26 -15.43
N PRO A 781 -41.18 -5.58 -15.96
CA PRO A 781 -41.21 -5.21 -17.36
C PRO A 781 -40.14 -4.13 -17.65
N CYS A 782 -39.16 -4.50 -18.48
CA CYS A 782 -38.03 -3.65 -18.87
C CYS A 782 -38.22 -3.08 -20.29
N ILE A 783 -37.40 -2.09 -20.66
CA ILE A 783 -37.39 -1.53 -22.03
C ILE A 783 -36.60 -2.46 -22.98
N GLY A 784 -35.58 -3.14 -22.45
CA GLY A 784 -34.70 -4.07 -23.15
C GLY A 784 -33.41 -4.28 -22.35
N SER A 785 -32.26 -4.47 -23.02
CA SER A 785 -30.99 -4.76 -22.36
C SER A 785 -29.88 -3.76 -22.71
N GLN A 786 -29.00 -3.48 -21.74
CA GLN A 786 -27.75 -2.79 -21.97
C GLN A 786 -26.76 -3.74 -22.67
N THR A 787 -26.14 -3.33 -23.78
CA THR A 787 -25.26 -4.20 -24.58
C THR A 787 -23.78 -4.01 -24.29
N PHE A 788 -23.33 -2.76 -24.16
CA PHE A 788 -21.94 -2.39 -23.86
C PHE A 788 -21.86 -0.94 -23.39
N VAL A 789 -20.69 -0.55 -22.87
CA VAL A 789 -20.30 0.86 -22.67
C VAL A 789 -19.09 1.16 -23.54
N HIS A 790 -19.24 2.08 -24.48
CA HIS A 790 -18.12 2.62 -25.25
C HIS A 790 -17.36 3.65 -24.41
N VAL A 791 -16.03 3.63 -24.47
CA VAL A 791 -15.14 4.53 -23.72
C VAL A 791 -14.49 5.52 -24.69
N ASP A 792 -14.87 6.79 -24.59
CA ASP A 792 -14.28 7.88 -25.38
C ASP A 792 -13.08 8.47 -24.61
N LEU A 793 -11.89 8.51 -25.23
CA LEU A 793 -10.70 9.14 -24.63
C LEU A 793 -10.54 10.60 -25.08
N ALA A 794 -10.03 11.46 -24.19
CA ALA A 794 -9.66 12.83 -24.51
C ALA A 794 -8.32 12.88 -25.26
N GLU A 795 -8.31 13.43 -26.48
CA GLU A 795 -7.15 13.42 -27.39
C GLU A 795 -5.86 13.99 -26.77
N GLN A 796 -5.96 15.05 -25.95
CA GLN A 796 -4.80 15.76 -25.40
C GLN A 796 -4.21 15.11 -24.13
N THR A 797 -5.03 14.44 -23.32
CA THR A 797 -4.65 13.96 -21.98
C THR A 797 -4.61 12.44 -21.89
N GLY A 798 -5.31 11.73 -22.78
CA GLY A 798 -5.50 10.27 -22.72
C GLY A 798 -6.36 9.80 -21.55
N CYS A 799 -7.01 10.70 -20.80
CA CYS A 799 -7.99 10.32 -19.79
C CYS A 799 -9.35 9.99 -20.43
N VAL A 800 -10.25 9.34 -19.70
CA VAL A 800 -11.61 9.12 -20.19
C VAL A 800 -12.37 10.45 -20.23
N ALA A 801 -12.92 10.79 -21.39
CA ALA A 801 -13.72 12.00 -21.60
C ALA A 801 -15.21 11.73 -21.35
N SER A 802 -15.74 10.71 -22.01
CA SER A 802 -17.13 10.28 -21.88
C SER A 802 -17.28 8.77 -21.97
N LEU A 803 -18.44 8.32 -21.52
CA LEU A 803 -18.89 6.95 -21.60
C LEU A 803 -20.24 6.92 -22.32
N THR A 804 -20.39 6.02 -23.30
CA THR A 804 -21.63 5.85 -24.06
C THR A 804 -22.21 4.47 -23.77
N ALA A 805 -23.25 4.41 -22.93
CA ALA A 805 -24.00 3.17 -22.70
C ALA A 805 -25.03 2.97 -23.80
N ARG A 806 -25.10 1.76 -24.36
CA ARG A 806 -26.09 1.40 -25.39
C ARG A 806 -27.17 0.47 -24.84
N LEU A 807 -28.42 0.90 -25.00
CA LEU A 807 -29.64 0.16 -24.69
C LEU A 807 -30.28 -0.35 -25.98
N GLN A 808 -30.35 -1.67 -26.15
CA GLN A 808 -31.11 -2.30 -27.21
C GLN A 808 -32.58 -2.39 -26.79
N VAL A 809 -33.49 -1.75 -27.53
CA VAL A 809 -34.93 -1.75 -27.24
C VAL A 809 -35.53 -3.07 -27.73
N GLN A 810 -36.11 -3.84 -26.79
CA GLN A 810 -36.61 -5.19 -27.04
C GLN A 810 -38.10 -5.32 -26.76
N ASN A 811 -38.61 -4.63 -25.73
CA ASN A 811 -40.03 -4.63 -25.38
C ASN A 811 -40.88 -4.13 -26.57
N ALA A 812 -41.92 -4.89 -26.94
CA ALA A 812 -42.66 -4.66 -28.19
C ALA A 812 -43.39 -3.31 -28.22
N GLU A 813 -44.02 -2.90 -27.12
CA GLU A 813 -44.71 -1.61 -27.00
C GLU A 813 -43.73 -0.43 -27.05
N SER A 814 -42.61 -0.57 -26.33
CA SER A 814 -41.51 0.39 -26.35
C SER A 814 -40.93 0.54 -27.75
N LYS A 815 -40.68 -0.57 -28.45
CA LYS A 815 -40.15 -0.60 -29.82
C LYS A 815 -41.12 0.02 -30.84
N ALA A 816 -42.41 -0.30 -30.74
CA ALA A 816 -43.45 0.28 -31.60
C ALA A 816 -43.63 1.79 -31.36
N SER A 817 -43.60 2.22 -30.09
CA SER A 817 -43.63 3.65 -29.73
C SER A 817 -42.36 4.38 -30.17
N PHE A 818 -41.20 3.73 -30.05
CA PHE A 818 -39.90 4.27 -30.45
C PHE A 818 -39.81 4.50 -31.97
N ALA A 819 -40.42 3.62 -32.77
CA ALA A 819 -40.57 3.82 -34.21
C ALA A 819 -41.47 5.04 -34.55
N ARG A 820 -42.49 5.34 -33.74
CA ARG A 820 -43.49 6.41 -33.96
C ARG A 820 -43.05 7.84 -33.61
N GLY A 821 -41.82 8.05 -33.13
CA GLY A 821 -41.28 9.41 -32.93
C GLY A 821 -41.15 9.90 -31.49
N ALA A 822 -41.68 9.16 -30.49
CA ALA A 822 -41.57 9.54 -29.08
C ALA A 822 -40.10 9.62 -28.57
N LEU A 823 -39.92 10.18 -27.37
CA LEU A 823 -38.61 10.46 -26.74
C LEU A 823 -38.55 9.85 -25.32
N PRO A 824 -37.38 9.35 -24.87
CA PRO A 824 -37.20 8.88 -23.50
C PRO A 824 -37.02 10.06 -22.54
N ILE A 825 -37.40 9.85 -21.28
CA ILE A 825 -36.94 10.68 -20.17
C ILE A 825 -35.65 10.04 -19.64
N VAL A 826 -34.61 10.85 -19.42
CA VAL A 826 -33.32 10.37 -18.88
C VAL A 826 -33.03 11.09 -17.57
N THR A 827 -32.68 10.34 -16.53
CA THR A 827 -32.35 10.85 -15.19
C THR A 827 -31.20 10.07 -14.56
N GLN A 828 -30.50 10.64 -13.59
CA GLN A 828 -29.40 9.96 -12.88
C GLN A 828 -29.83 9.58 -11.45
N PRO A 829 -30.21 8.32 -11.17
CA PRO A 829 -30.51 7.88 -9.81
C PRO A 829 -29.28 7.77 -8.89
N SER A 830 -28.07 7.55 -9.43
CA SER A 830 -26.86 7.34 -8.62
C SER A 830 -25.57 7.70 -9.38
N PRO A 831 -24.39 7.80 -8.72
CA PRO A 831 -23.15 8.17 -9.39
C PRO A 831 -22.78 7.28 -10.59
N PHE A 832 -23.07 5.97 -10.55
CA PHE A 832 -22.73 5.02 -11.60
C PHE A 832 -23.92 4.63 -12.50
N THR A 833 -25.14 5.14 -12.25
CA THR A 833 -26.35 4.68 -12.95
C THR A 833 -27.11 5.84 -13.60
N VAL A 834 -27.50 5.66 -14.86
CA VAL A 834 -28.45 6.54 -15.56
C VAL A 834 -29.69 5.75 -15.95
N ARG A 835 -30.87 6.27 -15.60
CA ARG A 835 -32.18 5.69 -15.87
C ARG A 835 -32.76 6.25 -17.16
N VAL A 836 -33.20 5.37 -18.05
CA VAL A 836 -34.03 5.66 -19.22
C VAL A 836 -35.46 5.26 -18.89
N ALA A 837 -36.40 6.20 -18.88
CA ALA A 837 -37.82 5.95 -18.62
C ALA A 837 -38.67 6.21 -19.88
N TRP A 838 -39.62 5.32 -20.14
CA TRP A 838 -40.45 5.34 -21.34
C TRP A 838 -41.79 4.61 -21.11
N GLY A 839 -42.92 5.28 -21.35
CA GLY A 839 -44.24 4.63 -21.40
C GLY A 839 -44.65 3.90 -20.11
N GLY A 840 -44.18 4.36 -18.94
CA GLY A 840 -44.38 3.69 -17.64
C GLY A 840 -43.32 2.63 -17.30
N LEU A 841 -42.49 2.23 -18.26
CA LEU A 841 -41.33 1.37 -18.03
C LEU A 841 -40.09 2.20 -17.70
N ALA A 842 -39.11 1.58 -17.04
CA ALA A 842 -37.80 2.15 -16.79
C ALA A 842 -36.71 1.10 -16.96
N GLN A 843 -35.55 1.54 -17.44
CA GLN A 843 -34.33 0.76 -17.57
C GLN A 843 -33.17 1.53 -16.95
N ASP A 844 -32.45 0.88 -16.04
CA ASP A 844 -31.19 1.43 -15.52
C ASP A 844 -30.02 0.99 -16.39
N LEU A 845 -29.12 1.93 -16.68
CA LEU A 845 -27.87 1.75 -17.40
C LEU A 845 -26.71 2.00 -16.43
N VAL A 846 -25.85 1.01 -16.24
CA VAL A 846 -24.71 1.07 -15.32
C VAL A 846 -23.45 1.44 -16.10
N TYR A 847 -22.60 2.26 -15.48
CA TYR A 847 -21.32 2.72 -16.02
C TYR A 847 -20.15 2.21 -15.16
N PRO A 848 -18.96 1.98 -15.74
CA PRO A 848 -17.77 1.53 -15.00
C PRO A 848 -17.14 2.59 -14.09
N LEU A 849 -17.37 3.88 -14.39
CA LEU A 849 -16.89 5.04 -13.66
C LEU A 849 -18.08 5.93 -13.25
N PRO A 850 -17.93 6.80 -12.24
CA PRO A 850 -18.96 7.76 -11.89
C PRO A 850 -19.14 8.80 -13.02
N VAL A 851 -20.38 9.19 -13.29
CA VAL A 851 -20.77 10.03 -14.44
C VAL A 851 -21.54 11.28 -14.02
N ILE A 852 -21.53 12.30 -14.89
CA ILE A 852 -22.31 13.54 -14.72
C ILE A 852 -23.53 13.46 -15.65
N GLY A 853 -24.56 12.76 -15.20
CA GLY A 853 -25.80 12.54 -15.96
C GLY A 853 -26.48 13.86 -16.37
N GLY A 854 -26.40 14.92 -15.56
CA GLY A 854 -26.93 16.24 -15.91
C GLY A 854 -26.39 16.84 -17.22
N GLN A 855 -25.28 16.30 -17.77
CA GLN A 855 -24.70 16.69 -19.06
C GLN A 855 -24.93 15.63 -20.16
N GLN A 856 -25.93 14.75 -20.01
CA GLN A 856 -26.15 13.65 -20.95
C GLN A 856 -26.50 14.11 -22.38
N LYS A 857 -26.05 13.34 -23.37
CA LYS A 857 -26.51 13.42 -24.77
C LYS A 857 -27.13 12.09 -25.17
N VAL A 858 -28.36 12.13 -25.69
CA VAL A 858 -29.11 10.93 -26.08
C VAL A 858 -29.15 10.81 -27.60
N ARG A 859 -28.73 9.67 -28.15
CA ARG A 859 -28.81 9.36 -29.59
C ARG A 859 -29.85 8.25 -29.81
N LEU A 860 -30.72 8.41 -30.81
CA LEU A 860 -31.89 7.56 -31.03
C LEU A 860 -31.86 6.90 -32.41
N ALA A 861 -31.53 5.60 -32.47
CA ALA A 861 -31.46 4.84 -33.71
C ALA A 861 -32.75 4.06 -33.97
N ARG A 862 -33.80 4.76 -34.45
CA ARG A 862 -35.16 4.19 -34.61
C ARG A 862 -35.22 2.96 -35.52
N LYS A 863 -34.49 2.94 -36.64
CA LYS A 863 -34.44 1.79 -37.57
C LYS A 863 -33.88 0.52 -36.89
N SER A 864 -32.75 0.65 -36.20
CA SER A 864 -32.05 -0.45 -35.53
C SER A 864 -32.53 -0.69 -34.09
N SER A 865 -33.54 0.06 -33.64
CA SER A 865 -34.19 -0.05 -32.33
C SER A 865 -33.24 0.03 -31.12
N TYR A 866 -32.32 0.99 -31.11
CA TYR A 866 -31.45 1.23 -29.94
C TYR A 866 -31.37 2.70 -29.53
N ILE A 867 -31.00 2.91 -28.27
CA ILE A 867 -30.76 4.21 -27.62
C ILE A 867 -29.32 4.21 -27.11
N GLU A 868 -28.57 5.28 -27.36
CA GLU A 868 -27.26 5.53 -26.74
C GLU A 868 -27.36 6.72 -25.80
N VAL A 869 -26.77 6.59 -24.61
CA VAL A 869 -26.70 7.65 -23.59
C VAL A 869 -25.22 7.94 -23.32
N VAL A 870 -24.75 9.07 -23.87
CA VAL A 870 -23.40 9.60 -23.71
C VAL A 870 -23.36 10.50 -22.49
N VAL A 871 -22.41 10.28 -21.58
CA VAL A 871 -22.22 11.09 -20.36
C VAL A 871 -20.73 11.34 -20.08
N PRO A 872 -20.32 12.55 -19.67
CA PRO A 872 -18.96 12.79 -19.20
C PRO A 872 -18.74 12.19 -17.80
N ILE A 873 -17.48 11.87 -17.47
CA ILE A 873 -17.13 11.25 -16.18
C ILE A 873 -16.92 12.29 -15.06
N ALA A 874 -17.09 11.86 -13.82
CA ALA A 874 -17.00 12.70 -12.62
C ALA A 874 -15.68 12.52 -11.82
N MET A 875 -14.57 12.11 -12.46
CA MET A 875 -13.27 11.91 -11.75
C MET A 875 -12.27 13.06 -11.90
N SER A 876 -12.61 14.16 -12.58
CA SER A 876 -11.73 15.32 -12.73
C SER A 876 -11.77 16.25 -11.50
N PHE A 877 -11.43 15.72 -10.32
CA PHE A 877 -11.40 16.49 -9.08
C PHE A 877 -10.36 17.63 -9.16
N PRO A 878 -10.60 18.83 -8.59
CA PRO A 878 -11.81 19.26 -7.87
C PRO A 878 -12.94 19.81 -8.77
N LYS A 879 -12.79 19.82 -10.10
CA LYS A 879 -13.79 20.39 -11.04
C LYS A 879 -15.09 19.58 -11.10
N ALA A 880 -14.96 18.26 -11.00
CA ALA A 880 -16.09 17.33 -10.86
C ALA A 880 -15.72 16.30 -9.80
N TRP A 881 -16.67 15.99 -8.91
CA TRP A 881 -16.45 15.08 -7.80
C TRP A 881 -17.35 13.86 -7.90
N ALA A 882 -16.71 12.69 -7.96
CA ALA A 882 -17.32 11.38 -8.21
C ALA A 882 -18.54 11.06 -7.33
N LEU A 883 -18.50 11.44 -6.05
CA LEU A 883 -19.52 11.10 -5.07
C LEU A 883 -20.35 12.29 -4.61
N GLN A 884 -20.42 13.37 -5.39
CA GLN A 884 -21.14 14.60 -5.00
C GLN A 884 -22.61 14.38 -4.62
N SER A 885 -23.31 13.44 -5.27
CA SER A 885 -24.71 13.10 -4.95
C SER A 885 -24.86 12.13 -3.77
N THR A 886 -23.81 11.38 -3.42
CA THR A 886 -23.77 10.47 -2.26
C THR A 886 -22.40 10.51 -1.55
N PRO A 887 -22.04 11.60 -0.86
CA PRO A 887 -20.68 11.84 -0.33
C PRO A 887 -20.10 10.76 0.59
N PHE A 888 -20.97 10.14 1.38
CA PHE A 888 -20.61 9.22 2.45
C PHE A 888 -21.41 7.91 2.26
N PRO A 889 -21.05 7.10 1.23
CA PRO A 889 -21.80 5.91 0.90
C PRO A 889 -21.75 4.90 2.05
N VAL A 890 -22.93 4.58 2.56
CA VAL A 890 -23.16 3.48 3.51
C VAL A 890 -23.88 2.37 2.77
N ILE A 891 -23.18 1.25 2.65
CA ILE A 891 -23.57 0.12 1.82
C ILE A 891 -24.31 -0.87 2.69
N ARG A 892 -25.49 -1.32 2.23
CA ARG A 892 -26.26 -2.41 2.85
C ARG A 892 -26.31 -3.60 1.92
N THR A 893 -25.99 -4.74 2.49
CA THR A 893 -25.58 -5.96 1.79
C THR A 893 -26.11 -7.13 2.61
N ASP A 894 -27.26 -7.66 2.21
CA ASP A 894 -28.15 -8.51 3.03
C ASP A 894 -28.49 -7.92 4.42
N SER A 895 -27.94 -8.50 5.49
CA SER A 895 -28.06 -8.03 6.88
C SER A 895 -26.92 -7.12 7.30
N THR A 896 -25.83 -7.09 6.54
CA THR A 896 -24.61 -6.34 6.85
C THR A 896 -24.76 -4.89 6.38
N VAL A 897 -24.25 -3.95 7.16
CA VAL A 897 -24.19 -2.52 6.84
C VAL A 897 -22.80 -2.01 7.21
N PHE A 898 -22.21 -1.17 6.36
CA PHE A 898 -20.88 -0.58 6.58
C PHE A 898 -20.69 0.75 5.85
N ALA A 899 -19.83 1.61 6.39
CA ALA A 899 -19.36 2.81 5.70
C ALA A 899 -18.28 2.43 4.68
N TRP A 900 -18.36 2.94 3.45
CA TRP A 900 -17.45 2.51 2.38
C TRP A 900 -16.15 3.35 2.29
N ASN A 901 -16.21 4.66 2.59
CA ASN A 901 -15.04 5.57 2.58
C ASN A 901 -14.60 6.08 3.97
N LEU A 902 -15.19 5.54 5.04
CA LEU A 902 -14.79 5.82 6.41
C LEU A 902 -14.33 4.52 7.05
N HIS A 903 -13.03 4.42 7.36
CA HIS A 903 -12.49 3.30 8.14
C HIS A 903 -13.16 3.25 9.52
N ARG A 904 -13.16 2.09 10.19
CA ARG A 904 -13.72 1.90 11.53
C ARG A 904 -12.73 2.26 12.63
N VAL A 905 -13.23 2.80 13.73
CA VAL A 905 -12.45 3.18 14.92
C VAL A 905 -13.00 2.45 16.15
N PRO A 906 -12.20 1.60 16.83
CA PRO A 906 -12.62 0.92 18.04
C PRO A 906 -12.56 1.88 19.23
N LEU A 907 -13.52 2.81 19.35
CA LEU A 907 -13.51 3.90 20.35
C LEU A 907 -13.24 3.45 21.81
N ASN A 908 -13.69 2.25 22.19
CA ASN A 908 -13.45 1.69 23.53
C ASN A 908 -12.00 1.22 23.77
N ARG A 909 -11.20 1.06 22.70
CA ARG A 909 -9.75 0.79 22.71
C ARG A 909 -8.92 2.06 22.44
N SER A 910 -9.47 3.05 21.73
CA SER A 910 -8.83 4.34 21.46
C SER A 910 -8.56 5.12 22.75
N PRO A 911 -7.29 5.47 23.07
CA PRO A 911 -6.96 6.26 24.24
C PRO A 911 -7.59 7.66 24.18
N ALA A 912 -8.02 8.19 25.32
CA ALA A 912 -8.54 9.56 25.42
C ALA A 912 -7.41 10.59 25.42
N LEU A 913 -7.69 11.76 24.86
CA LEU A 913 -6.86 12.96 24.97
C LEU A 913 -7.10 13.61 26.34
N ASP A 914 -6.05 13.80 27.13
CA ASP A 914 -6.14 14.49 28.42
C ASP A 914 -6.25 16.01 28.20
N LEU A 915 -7.48 16.51 28.27
CA LEU A 915 -7.75 17.92 28.06
C LEU A 915 -7.25 18.84 29.20
N ALA A 916 -6.86 18.29 30.36
CA ALA A 916 -6.18 19.07 31.40
C ALA A 916 -4.70 19.29 31.05
N ALA A 917 -4.02 18.29 30.50
CA ALA A 917 -2.68 18.45 29.93
C ALA A 917 -2.66 19.39 28.70
N VAL A 918 -3.76 19.41 27.94
CA VAL A 918 -3.97 20.29 26.75
C VAL A 918 -4.30 21.75 27.11
N ALA A 919 -4.50 22.10 28.39
CA ALA A 919 -4.69 23.50 28.79
C ALA A 919 -3.42 24.39 28.65
N SER A 920 -2.31 23.83 28.15
CA SER A 920 -1.07 24.56 27.87
C SER A 920 -1.10 25.24 26.48
N PRO A 921 -0.45 26.42 26.30
CA PRO A 921 -0.40 27.10 24.99
C PRO A 921 0.18 26.25 23.86
N THR A 922 1.13 25.36 24.19
CA THR A 922 1.71 24.36 23.29
C THR A 922 0.70 23.38 22.71
N ALA A 923 -0.38 23.10 23.45
CA ALA A 923 -1.38 22.12 23.05
C ALA A 923 -2.53 22.71 22.24
N ASP A 924 -2.90 23.98 22.44
CA ASP A 924 -3.68 24.76 21.45
C ASP A 924 -2.96 24.74 20.10
N GLN A 925 -1.65 25.04 20.11
CA GLN A 925 -0.85 25.15 18.89
C GLN A 925 -0.83 23.87 18.04
N TRP A 926 -0.51 22.70 18.59
CA TRP A 926 -0.46 21.46 17.77
C TRP A 926 -1.87 20.98 17.38
N LEU A 927 -2.84 21.07 18.29
CA LEU A 927 -4.18 20.51 18.08
C LEU A 927 -4.95 21.31 17.03
N ASN A 928 -4.95 22.64 17.13
CA ASN A 928 -5.53 23.52 16.12
C ASN A 928 -4.81 23.36 14.77
N SER A 929 -3.47 23.21 14.76
CA SER A 929 -2.71 22.97 13.53
C SER A 929 -3.14 21.67 12.84
N HIS A 930 -3.21 20.56 13.59
CA HIS A 930 -3.63 19.24 13.06
C HIS A 930 -5.06 19.26 12.52
N ILE A 931 -6.02 19.80 13.28
CA ILE A 931 -7.43 19.90 12.84
C ILE A 931 -7.54 20.81 11.59
N SER A 932 -6.70 21.83 11.47
CA SER A 932 -6.67 22.73 10.31
C SER A 932 -6.06 22.10 9.04
N MET A 933 -5.30 20.99 9.16
CA MET A 933 -4.79 20.25 8.00
C MET A 933 -5.89 19.57 7.17
N GLN A 934 -7.14 19.53 7.66
CA GLN A 934 -8.28 19.01 6.90
C GLN A 934 -8.69 19.89 5.69
N MET A 935 -8.21 21.14 5.65
CA MET A 935 -8.45 22.06 4.54
C MET A 935 -7.27 22.05 3.55
N SER A 936 -7.55 21.81 2.27
CA SER A 936 -6.61 21.97 1.16
C SER A 936 -6.22 23.44 0.95
N GLU A 937 -5.23 23.71 0.09
CA GLU A 937 -4.87 25.10 -0.26
C GLU A 937 -6.05 25.85 -0.91
N ARG A 938 -6.82 25.15 -1.76
CA ARG A 938 -8.04 25.67 -2.39
C ARG A 938 -9.11 25.97 -1.35
N GLU A 939 -9.38 25.04 -0.43
CA GLU A 939 -10.40 25.20 0.61
C GLU A 939 -10.06 26.33 1.58
N ARG A 940 -8.76 26.53 1.91
CA ARG A 940 -8.31 27.68 2.71
C ARG A 940 -8.59 29.02 2.03
N LYS A 941 -8.29 29.15 0.73
CA LYS A 941 -8.62 30.36 -0.05
C LYS A 941 -10.13 30.60 -0.12
N MET A 942 -10.94 29.54 -0.23
CA MET A 942 -12.40 29.63 -0.17
C MET A 942 -12.90 30.06 1.22
N ARG A 943 -12.27 29.59 2.32
CA ARG A 943 -12.55 30.03 3.70
C ARG A 943 -12.22 31.51 3.90
N GLU A 944 -11.04 31.95 3.46
CA GLU A 944 -10.60 33.36 3.50
C GLU A 944 -11.56 34.29 2.72
N ALA A 945 -12.16 33.79 1.62
CA ALA A 945 -13.12 34.52 0.80
C ALA A 945 -14.60 34.39 1.24
N ASN A 946 -14.90 33.65 2.33
CA ASN A 946 -16.26 33.28 2.74
C ASN A 946 -17.10 32.61 1.62
N ALA A 947 -16.45 31.80 0.79
CA ALA A 947 -17.01 31.13 -0.39
C ALA A 947 -16.91 29.60 -0.29
N LEU A 948 -17.14 29.04 0.91
CA LEU A 948 -17.11 27.59 1.15
C LEU A 948 -18.38 26.90 0.63
N GLU A 949 -18.19 25.74 0.01
CA GLU A 949 -19.28 24.92 -0.55
C GLU A 949 -19.03 23.41 -0.31
N GLY A 950 -20.10 22.61 -0.34
CA GLY A 950 -20.03 21.15 -0.30
C GLY A 950 -19.26 20.59 0.91
N LEU A 951 -18.28 19.72 0.66
CA LEU A 951 -17.42 19.14 1.72
C LEU A 951 -16.69 20.20 2.55
N ALA A 952 -16.36 21.36 1.97
CA ALA A 952 -15.57 22.37 2.65
C ALA A 952 -16.35 23.04 3.79
N LEU A 953 -17.69 23.14 3.68
CA LEU A 953 -18.56 23.55 4.77
C LEU A 953 -18.58 22.51 5.91
N ILE A 954 -18.74 21.22 5.58
CA ILE A 954 -18.69 20.13 6.57
C ILE A 954 -17.37 20.14 7.34
N LYS A 955 -16.24 20.31 6.64
CA LYS A 955 -14.90 20.44 7.25
C LYS A 955 -14.79 21.65 8.19
N ASP A 956 -15.44 22.76 7.87
CA ASP A 956 -15.45 23.99 8.69
C ASP A 956 -16.25 23.81 9.99
N THR A 957 -17.40 23.16 9.89
CA THR A 957 -18.23 22.78 11.05
C THR A 957 -17.54 21.70 11.90
N ILE A 958 -16.85 20.73 11.30
CA ILE A 958 -16.00 19.76 12.03
C ILE A 958 -14.87 20.46 12.78
N HIS A 959 -14.15 21.38 12.10
CA HIS A 959 -13.10 22.20 12.71
C HIS A 959 -13.64 22.94 13.95
N THR A 960 -14.78 23.62 13.80
CA THR A 960 -15.47 24.35 14.87
C THR A 960 -15.85 23.45 16.05
N ILE A 961 -16.52 22.32 15.80
CA ILE A 961 -16.93 21.37 16.85
C ILE A 961 -15.70 20.86 17.61
N MET A 962 -14.64 20.44 16.92
CA MET A 962 -13.44 19.88 17.56
C MET A 962 -12.67 20.89 18.39
N VAL A 963 -12.42 22.09 17.84
CA VAL A 963 -11.71 23.19 18.52
C VAL A 963 -12.45 23.62 19.79
N ARG A 964 -13.77 23.82 19.71
CA ARG A 964 -14.60 24.18 20.87
C ARG A 964 -14.76 23.04 21.87
N SER A 965 -14.74 21.78 21.42
CA SER A 965 -14.74 20.59 22.30
C SER A 965 -13.47 20.45 23.13
N ALA A 966 -12.34 20.92 22.60
CA ALA A 966 -11.06 20.98 23.29
C ALA A 966 -10.96 22.20 24.23
N GLY A 967 -11.69 23.29 23.94
CA GLY A 967 -11.59 24.56 24.68
C GLY A 967 -10.38 25.40 24.26
N ILE A 968 -9.94 25.29 23.00
CA ILE A 968 -8.80 26.02 22.44
C ILE A 968 -9.26 27.24 21.63
N GLN A 969 -8.33 28.03 21.06
CA GLN A 969 -8.63 29.34 20.44
C GLN A 969 -9.35 30.32 21.38
N ASN A 970 -8.90 30.39 22.64
CA ASN A 970 -9.40 31.32 23.69
C ASN A 970 -10.92 31.26 23.98
N GLY A 971 -11.61 30.18 23.58
CA GLY A 971 -13.03 29.97 23.85
C GLY A 971 -13.27 29.06 25.07
N PRO A 972 -14.40 29.21 25.79
CA PRO A 972 -14.80 28.23 26.80
C PRO A 972 -15.02 26.85 26.14
N ARG A 973 -14.80 25.79 26.91
CA ARG A 973 -14.98 24.41 26.44
C ARG A 973 -16.47 24.06 26.35
N SER A 974 -16.98 23.90 25.12
CA SER A 974 -18.35 23.47 24.85
C SER A 974 -18.41 21.95 24.63
N ARG A 975 -19.43 21.28 25.16
CA ARG A 975 -19.65 19.81 24.98
C ARG A 975 -20.99 19.45 24.34
N VAL A 976 -21.88 20.43 24.17
CA VAL A 976 -23.16 20.25 23.48
C VAL A 976 -23.19 21.25 22.33
N PHE A 977 -23.37 20.73 21.11
CA PHE A 977 -23.38 21.52 19.88
C PHE A 977 -24.73 21.35 19.20
N ALA A 978 -25.32 22.44 18.77
CA ALA A 978 -26.56 22.51 18.02
C ALA A 978 -26.27 23.04 16.62
N LEU A 979 -26.51 22.24 15.58
CA LEU A 979 -26.41 22.72 14.20
C LEU A 979 -27.62 23.61 13.90
N HIS A 980 -27.39 24.85 13.50
CA HIS A 980 -28.41 25.84 13.21
C HIS A 980 -28.42 26.16 11.71
N ASP A 981 -29.46 25.71 11.02
CA ASP A 981 -29.64 25.96 9.59
C ASP A 981 -30.01 27.43 9.35
N ASP A 982 -29.13 28.16 8.67
CA ASP A 982 -29.24 29.62 8.53
C ASP A 982 -30.46 30.06 7.72
N ALA A 983 -30.84 29.27 6.71
CA ALA A 983 -31.94 29.59 5.80
C ALA A 983 -33.33 29.40 6.43
N SER A 984 -33.50 28.36 7.27
CA SER A 984 -34.79 28.04 7.90
C SER A 984 -34.89 28.43 9.38
N GLY A 985 -33.78 28.83 10.01
CA GLY A 985 -33.69 29.20 11.42
C GLY A 985 -33.91 28.02 12.39
N LYS A 986 -33.73 26.78 11.92
CA LYS A 986 -34.06 25.54 12.66
C LYS A 986 -32.82 24.77 13.07
N THR A 987 -32.96 24.04 14.17
CA THR A 987 -31.92 23.16 14.72
C THR A 987 -32.49 21.77 14.91
N ASP A 988 -32.12 20.82 14.05
CA ASP A 988 -32.60 19.43 14.15
C ASP A 988 -31.51 18.41 14.54
N THR A 989 -30.24 18.81 14.54
CA THR A 989 -29.11 17.93 14.82
C THR A 989 -28.32 18.48 16.01
N MET A 990 -28.22 17.71 17.09
CA MET A 990 -27.44 18.05 18.28
C MET A 990 -26.39 16.98 18.58
N PHE A 991 -25.15 17.40 18.85
CA PHE A 991 -24.05 16.54 19.29
C PHE A 991 -23.75 16.71 20.77
N PHE A 992 -23.55 15.61 21.47
CA PHE A 992 -23.07 15.51 22.84
C PHE A 992 -21.68 14.89 22.82
N VAL A 993 -20.64 15.72 22.94
CA VAL A 993 -19.24 15.26 22.84
C VAL A 993 -18.79 14.72 24.19
N ASN A 994 -18.63 13.39 24.26
CA ASN A 994 -18.14 12.71 25.44
C ASN A 994 -16.68 13.11 25.68
N GLU A 995 -15.78 12.67 24.80
CA GLU A 995 -14.32 12.77 24.94
C GLU A 995 -13.68 12.94 23.54
N LEU A 996 -12.51 13.58 23.48
CA LEU A 996 -11.63 13.48 22.31
C LEU A 996 -10.71 12.26 22.52
N ARG A 997 -10.48 11.47 21.47
CA ARG A 997 -9.65 10.25 21.50
C ARG A 997 -8.65 10.25 20.35
N PHE A 998 -7.57 9.49 20.51
CA PHE A 998 -6.59 9.26 19.45
C PHE A 998 -7.03 8.11 18.53
N ASP A 999 -6.94 8.37 17.23
CA ASP A 999 -7.11 7.39 16.16
C ASP A 999 -5.70 6.98 15.69
N LEU A 1000 -5.15 5.97 16.38
CA LEU A 1000 -3.71 5.71 16.45
C LEU A 1000 -3.11 5.32 15.10
N ALA A 1001 -3.67 4.29 14.44
CA ALA A 1001 -3.22 3.77 13.16
C ALA A 1001 -3.47 4.74 11.98
N CYS A 1002 -4.33 5.75 12.17
CA CYS A 1002 -4.70 6.74 11.16
C CYS A 1002 -4.11 8.13 11.45
N HIS A 1003 -3.20 8.21 12.43
CA HIS A 1003 -2.45 9.41 12.84
C HIS A 1003 -3.33 10.66 13.05
N THR A 1004 -4.51 10.49 13.65
CA THR A 1004 -5.46 11.59 13.84
C THR A 1004 -6.20 11.52 15.17
N ILE A 1005 -7.18 12.41 15.35
CA ILE A 1005 -8.07 12.47 16.50
C ILE A 1005 -9.51 12.23 16.08
N VAL A 1006 -10.34 11.80 17.03
CA VAL A 1006 -11.77 11.54 16.85
C VAL A 1006 -12.56 12.04 18.06
N CYS A 1007 -13.71 12.67 17.84
CA CYS A 1007 -14.72 12.88 18.86
C CYS A 1007 -15.48 11.57 19.09
N ASP A 1008 -15.39 11.03 20.30
CA ASP A 1008 -16.37 10.10 20.84
C ASP A 1008 -17.61 10.91 21.24
N ALA A 1009 -18.68 10.82 20.45
CA ALA A 1009 -19.85 11.67 20.60
C ALA A 1009 -21.16 10.90 20.44
N PHE A 1010 -22.26 11.52 20.87
CA PHE A 1010 -23.62 11.03 20.65
C PHE A 1010 -24.41 12.05 19.86
N VAL A 1011 -25.17 11.62 18.85
CA VAL A 1011 -26.07 12.50 18.09
C VAL A 1011 -27.51 12.31 18.55
N LEU A 1012 -28.22 13.41 18.77
CA LEU A 1012 -29.67 13.48 18.95
C LEU A 1012 -30.29 14.15 17.74
N LEU A 1013 -31.29 13.52 17.15
CA LEU A 1013 -31.95 13.97 15.92
C LEU A 1013 -33.39 14.35 16.23
N LEU A 1014 -33.65 15.65 16.23
CA LEU A 1014 -34.94 16.23 16.58
C LEU A 1014 -35.91 16.12 15.41
N SER A 1015 -37.09 15.61 15.72
CA SER A 1015 -38.26 15.63 14.83
C SER A 1015 -39.43 16.22 15.60
N ARG A 1016 -40.46 16.70 14.89
CA ARG A 1016 -41.66 17.28 15.52
C ARG A 1016 -42.28 16.37 16.60
N ARG A 1017 -42.19 15.04 16.43
CA ARG A 1017 -42.65 14.03 17.39
C ARG A 1017 -41.71 13.88 18.59
N LEU A 1018 -40.39 13.88 18.37
CA LEU A 1018 -39.43 13.69 19.46
C LEU A 1018 -39.37 14.92 20.38
N VAL A 1019 -39.48 16.14 19.82
CA VAL A 1019 -39.45 17.40 20.58
C VAL A 1019 -40.53 17.43 21.68
N SER A 1020 -41.73 16.91 21.43
CA SER A 1020 -42.75 16.79 22.49
C SER A 1020 -42.38 15.84 23.63
N THR A 1021 -41.50 14.86 23.39
CA THR A 1021 -41.04 13.90 24.41
C THR A 1021 -39.83 14.41 25.20
N VAL A 1022 -38.84 15.00 24.53
CA VAL A 1022 -37.58 15.43 25.15
C VAL A 1022 -37.50 16.92 25.50
N GLY A 1023 -38.48 17.72 25.05
CA GLY A 1023 -38.50 19.19 25.18
C GLY A 1023 -38.14 19.75 26.57
N PRO A 1024 -38.68 19.23 27.69
CA PRO A 1024 -38.28 19.68 29.02
C PRO A 1024 -36.79 19.47 29.32
N SER A 1025 -36.20 18.37 28.86
CA SER A 1025 -34.76 18.10 29.03
C SER A 1025 -33.91 18.98 28.10
N LEU A 1026 -34.38 19.24 26.88
CA LEU A 1026 -33.72 20.18 25.96
C LEU A 1026 -33.69 21.60 26.51
N LYS A 1027 -34.79 22.07 27.13
CA LYS A 1027 -34.83 23.39 27.78
C LYS A 1027 -33.75 23.49 28.88
N THR A 1028 -33.70 22.52 29.79
CA THR A 1028 -32.67 22.50 30.85
C THR A 1028 -31.25 22.47 30.27
N ILE A 1029 -31.01 21.74 29.19
CA ILE A 1029 -29.68 21.71 28.54
C ILE A 1029 -29.34 23.05 27.89
N SER A 1030 -30.30 23.69 27.20
CA SER A 1030 -30.14 25.02 26.60
C SER A 1030 -29.81 26.10 27.64
N GLU A 1031 -30.39 25.99 28.84
CA GLU A 1031 -30.13 26.88 29.98
C GLU A 1031 -28.74 26.64 30.62
N ASN A 1032 -28.08 25.52 30.32
CA ASN A 1032 -26.81 25.09 30.93
C ASN A 1032 -25.64 25.03 29.91
N GLY A 1033 -25.76 25.70 28.77
CA GLY A 1033 -24.70 25.87 27.77
C GLY A 1033 -24.82 24.91 26.57
N VAL A 1034 -25.24 25.47 25.44
CA VAL A 1034 -25.25 24.82 24.12
C VAL A 1034 -24.58 25.77 23.13
N GLU A 1035 -23.57 25.28 22.42
CA GLU A 1035 -22.92 26.01 21.33
C GLU A 1035 -23.81 25.94 20.08
N SER A 1036 -24.24 27.07 19.54
CA SER A 1036 -24.96 27.12 18.25
C SER A 1036 -23.95 27.27 17.12
N VAL A 1037 -23.87 26.27 16.23
CA VAL A 1037 -22.98 26.28 15.06
C VAL A 1037 -23.84 26.49 13.81
N ARG A 1038 -23.66 27.63 13.13
CA ARG A 1038 -24.40 27.95 11.90
C ARG A 1038 -23.93 27.04 10.77
N VAL A 1039 -24.88 26.48 10.03
CA VAL A 1039 -24.63 25.68 8.82
C VAL A 1039 -25.35 26.30 7.63
N TYR A 1040 -24.75 26.19 6.44
CA TYR A 1040 -25.17 26.99 5.27
C TYR A 1040 -25.58 26.14 4.06
N GLY A 1041 -26.56 26.61 3.29
CA GLY A 1041 -27.02 25.94 2.07
C GLY A 1041 -27.44 24.49 2.30
N ASP A 1042 -26.89 23.56 1.51
CA ASP A 1042 -27.16 22.12 1.62
C ASP A 1042 -26.31 21.39 2.69
N GLU A 1043 -25.57 22.11 3.54
CA GLU A 1043 -24.71 21.50 4.55
C GLU A 1043 -25.50 20.64 5.56
N MET A 1044 -26.65 21.10 6.05
CA MET A 1044 -27.50 20.32 6.96
C MET A 1044 -27.96 18.99 6.34
N ARG A 1045 -28.25 18.98 5.03
CA ARG A 1045 -28.56 17.75 4.28
C ARG A 1045 -27.34 16.84 4.22
N THR A 1046 -26.17 17.43 3.94
CA THR A 1046 -24.89 16.72 3.83
C THR A 1046 -24.48 16.09 5.18
N TRP A 1047 -24.72 16.75 6.31
CA TRP A 1047 -24.57 16.17 7.65
C TRP A 1047 -25.40 14.90 7.83
N LYS A 1048 -26.65 14.86 7.36
CA LYS A 1048 -27.50 13.67 7.46
C LYS A 1048 -27.06 12.51 6.58
N HIS A 1049 -26.35 12.78 5.49
CA HIS A 1049 -25.64 11.73 4.74
C HIS A 1049 -24.39 11.21 5.49
N LEU A 1050 -23.70 12.06 6.24
CA LEU A 1050 -22.50 11.68 7.02
C LEU A 1050 -22.85 10.82 8.25
N LEU A 1051 -23.93 11.14 8.96
CA LEU A 1051 -24.29 10.51 10.25
C LEU A 1051 -24.36 8.97 10.22
N PRO A 1052 -25.00 8.30 9.23
CA PRO A 1052 -24.95 6.84 9.11
C PRO A 1052 -23.51 6.29 9.07
N GLY A 1053 -22.63 6.97 8.33
CA GLY A 1053 -21.22 6.58 8.22
C GLY A 1053 -20.47 6.70 9.55
N LEU A 1054 -20.71 7.78 10.31
CA LEU A 1054 -20.10 7.98 11.63
C LEU A 1054 -20.59 6.98 12.68
N ALA A 1055 -21.84 6.50 12.57
CA ALA A 1055 -22.40 5.49 13.46
C ALA A 1055 -21.82 4.10 13.18
N GLU A 1056 -21.74 3.70 11.90
CA GLU A 1056 -21.11 2.43 11.49
C GLU A 1056 -19.60 2.42 11.78
N ARG A 1057 -18.92 3.57 11.62
CA ARG A 1057 -17.49 3.78 11.94
C ARG A 1057 -17.13 3.37 13.38
N CYS A 1058 -18.02 3.54 14.36
CA CYS A 1058 -17.79 3.11 15.75
C CYS A 1058 -18.61 1.90 16.22
N ARG A 1059 -19.35 1.22 15.34
CA ARG A 1059 -20.20 0.08 15.73
C ARG A 1059 -19.35 -1.07 16.32
N ALA A 1060 -19.67 -1.43 17.57
CA ALA A 1060 -18.88 -2.38 18.37
C ALA A 1060 -19.71 -3.46 19.10
N THR A 1061 -20.90 -3.16 19.62
CA THR A 1061 -21.66 -4.09 20.48
C THR A 1061 -23.00 -4.55 19.90
N TRP A 1062 -23.51 -3.89 18.86
CA TRP A 1062 -24.82 -4.13 18.27
C TRP A 1062 -24.76 -4.49 16.77
N LYS A 1063 -25.81 -5.16 16.30
CA LYS A 1063 -25.99 -5.61 14.91
C LYS A 1063 -27.31 -5.10 14.35
N HIS A 1064 -27.40 -4.99 13.03
CA HIS A 1064 -28.65 -4.72 12.33
C HIS A 1064 -29.57 -5.95 12.41
N GLY A 1065 -30.81 -5.75 12.89
CA GLY A 1065 -31.79 -6.82 13.02
C GLY A 1065 -32.75 -6.90 11.82
N LYS A 1066 -33.55 -7.97 11.75
CA LYS A 1066 -34.61 -8.14 10.71
C LYS A 1066 -35.64 -6.99 10.66
N LYS A 1067 -35.75 -6.19 11.73
CA LYS A 1067 -36.62 -5.00 11.83
C LYS A 1067 -35.91 -3.68 11.50
N CYS A 1068 -34.65 -3.71 11.04
CA CYS A 1068 -33.89 -2.50 10.70
C CYS A 1068 -34.60 -1.69 9.61
N GLU A 1069 -34.80 -0.40 9.85
CA GLU A 1069 -35.53 0.47 8.92
C GLU A 1069 -34.79 0.68 7.60
N TYR A 1070 -33.44 0.62 7.61
CA TYR A 1070 -32.63 0.64 6.37
C TYR A 1070 -33.01 -0.54 5.46
N ALA A 1071 -33.27 -1.71 6.04
CA ALA A 1071 -33.71 -2.89 5.30
C ALA A 1071 -35.16 -2.75 4.86
N ALA A 1072 -36.06 -2.35 5.77
CA ALA A 1072 -37.49 -2.24 5.48
C ALA A 1072 -37.84 -1.14 4.44
N ARG A 1073 -37.03 -0.08 4.32
CA ARG A 1073 -37.23 1.00 3.34
C ARG A 1073 -36.29 0.95 2.13
N GLY A 1074 -35.27 0.09 2.15
CA GLY A 1074 -34.28 0.00 1.07
C GLY A 1074 -33.47 1.29 0.84
N LYS A 1075 -33.29 2.14 1.86
CA LYS A 1075 -32.71 3.48 1.73
C LYS A 1075 -31.84 3.84 2.93
N ILE A 1076 -30.67 4.43 2.68
CA ILE A 1076 -29.77 5.03 3.68
C ILE A 1076 -29.25 6.37 3.11
N PRO A 1077 -29.28 7.49 3.87
CA PRO A 1077 -30.04 7.71 5.10
C PRO A 1077 -31.56 7.59 4.89
N LEU A 1078 -32.31 7.34 5.97
CA LEU A 1078 -33.77 7.20 5.90
C LEU A 1078 -34.46 8.51 5.52
N GLU A 1079 -34.01 9.61 6.13
CA GLU A 1079 -34.54 10.96 6.00
C GLU A 1079 -33.41 11.98 5.92
N VAL A 1080 -33.61 13.03 5.12
CA VAL A 1080 -32.64 14.13 4.93
C VAL A 1080 -33.26 15.52 5.10
N ASP A 1081 -34.59 15.63 5.06
CA ASP A 1081 -35.27 16.93 5.18
C ASP A 1081 -35.29 17.46 6.63
N ILE A 1082 -35.24 18.79 6.77
CA ILE A 1082 -35.10 19.45 8.07
C ILE A 1082 -36.36 19.24 8.93
N MET A 1083 -36.18 18.75 10.17
CA MET A 1083 -37.25 18.40 11.11
C MET A 1083 -38.24 17.31 10.66
N ALA A 1084 -37.99 16.63 9.53
CA ALA A 1084 -38.91 15.63 8.97
C ALA A 1084 -38.87 14.28 9.70
N GLY A 1085 -37.68 13.83 10.12
CA GLY A 1085 -37.46 12.51 10.70
C GLY A 1085 -36.00 12.24 11.03
N ASP A 1086 -35.68 10.99 11.32
CA ASP A 1086 -34.34 10.54 11.71
C ASP A 1086 -33.63 9.89 10.48
N PRO A 1087 -32.43 10.36 10.05
CA PRO A 1087 -31.61 9.66 9.05
C PRO A 1087 -31.17 8.25 9.45
N LEU A 1088 -31.10 7.95 10.76
CA LEU A 1088 -30.55 6.72 11.33
C LEU A 1088 -31.63 5.68 11.63
N CYS A 1089 -31.29 4.41 11.42
CA CYS A 1089 -32.10 3.28 11.92
C CYS A 1089 -32.10 3.21 13.46
N SER A 1090 -33.12 2.58 14.06
CA SER A 1090 -33.19 2.45 15.52
C SER A 1090 -32.24 1.41 16.11
N CYS A 1091 -31.51 0.63 15.30
CA CYS A 1091 -30.66 -0.47 15.78
C CYS A 1091 -29.55 -0.01 16.74
N GLY A 1092 -28.94 1.16 16.48
CA GLY A 1092 -27.90 1.76 17.31
C GLY A 1092 -28.41 2.74 18.37
N ARG A 1093 -29.71 3.05 18.40
CA ARG A 1093 -30.28 4.04 19.32
C ARG A 1093 -30.26 3.52 20.75
N GLY A 1094 -29.71 4.32 21.68
CA GLY A 1094 -29.52 3.91 23.07
C GLY A 1094 -28.48 2.80 23.27
N LYS A 1095 -27.59 2.56 22.29
CA LYS A 1095 -26.48 1.59 22.39
C LYS A 1095 -25.16 2.30 22.62
N ASP A 1096 -24.29 1.69 23.42
CA ASP A 1096 -22.97 2.22 23.79
C ASP A 1096 -23.01 3.61 24.48
N VAL A 1097 -24.11 3.92 25.18
CA VAL A 1097 -24.43 5.27 25.74
C VAL A 1097 -23.93 5.54 27.16
N ASP A 1098 -22.98 4.76 27.69
CA ASP A 1098 -22.46 4.94 29.06
C ASP A 1098 -21.93 6.36 29.32
N GLY A 1099 -21.34 7.01 28.30
CA GLY A 1099 -20.91 8.41 28.36
C GLY A 1099 -22.05 9.40 28.65
N MET A 1100 -23.28 9.13 28.20
CA MET A 1100 -24.46 9.94 28.51
C MET A 1100 -24.89 9.80 29.97
N HIS A 1101 -24.66 8.63 30.59
CA HIS A 1101 -25.04 8.40 31.98
C HIS A 1101 -24.08 9.06 32.99
N LYS A 1102 -22.82 9.30 32.58
CA LYS A 1102 -21.80 10.04 33.35
C LYS A 1102 -22.19 11.51 33.59
N VAL A 1103 -22.95 12.13 32.68
CA VAL A 1103 -23.38 13.54 32.81
C VAL A 1103 -24.84 13.61 33.22
N ALA A 1104 -25.14 14.14 34.41
CA ALA A 1104 -26.48 14.12 35.00
C ALA A 1104 -27.55 14.77 34.09
N LEU A 1105 -27.21 15.87 33.41
CA LEU A 1105 -28.09 16.58 32.46
C LEU A 1105 -28.43 15.74 31.22
N TRP A 1106 -27.50 14.89 30.76
CA TRP A 1106 -27.64 14.11 29.53
C TRP A 1106 -28.38 12.78 29.74
N ARG A 1107 -28.42 12.28 30.98
CA ARG A 1107 -28.96 10.96 31.35
C ARG A 1107 -30.37 10.67 30.79
N LYS A 1108 -31.26 11.67 30.76
CA LYS A 1108 -32.63 11.54 30.24
C LYS A 1108 -32.70 11.40 28.71
N LEU A 1109 -31.65 11.82 27.99
CA LEU A 1109 -31.54 11.74 26.53
C LEU A 1109 -30.86 10.46 26.04
N ALA A 1110 -30.17 9.72 26.92
CA ALA A 1110 -29.44 8.49 26.58
C ALA A 1110 -30.26 7.47 25.74
N PRO A 1111 -31.57 7.22 25.98
CA PRO A 1111 -32.36 6.29 25.15
C PRO A 1111 -32.65 6.77 23.73
N PHE A 1112 -32.40 8.05 23.42
CA PHE A 1112 -32.79 8.70 22.17
C PHE A 1112 -31.62 9.01 21.23
N VAL A 1113 -30.38 8.86 21.70
CA VAL A 1113 -29.17 9.17 20.92
C VAL A 1113 -28.53 7.94 20.28
N THR A 1114 -27.72 8.17 19.26
CA THR A 1114 -26.84 7.15 18.65
C THR A 1114 -25.38 7.59 18.80
N ARG A 1115 -24.48 6.67 19.17
CA ARG A 1115 -23.04 6.96 19.25
C ARG A 1115 -22.43 7.11 17.86
N VAL A 1116 -21.52 8.08 17.70
CA VAL A 1116 -20.86 8.45 16.45
C VAL A 1116 -19.37 8.78 16.68
N ALA A 1117 -18.53 8.49 15.69
CA ALA A 1117 -17.09 8.77 15.70
C ALA A 1117 -16.71 9.83 14.66
N LEU A 1118 -16.74 11.11 15.05
CA LEU A 1118 -16.46 12.25 14.16
C LEU A 1118 -14.95 12.55 14.11
N SER A 1119 -14.35 12.59 12.92
CA SER A 1119 -12.92 12.93 12.71
C SER A 1119 -12.76 14.00 11.62
N PRO A 1120 -11.60 14.68 11.52
CA PRO A 1120 -11.32 15.56 10.38
C PRO A 1120 -11.30 14.76 9.07
N LEU A 1121 -11.66 15.43 7.95
CA LEU A 1121 -11.64 14.85 6.61
C LEU A 1121 -10.50 15.48 5.80
N PHE A 1122 -9.39 14.77 5.62
CA PHE A 1122 -8.16 15.34 5.06
C PHE A 1122 -8.20 15.44 3.52
N PRO A 1123 -7.57 16.45 2.92
CA PRO A 1123 -7.42 16.55 1.46
C PRO A 1123 -6.45 15.47 0.94
N VAL A 1124 -6.58 15.12 -0.34
CA VAL A 1124 -5.83 14.00 -0.93
C VAL A 1124 -4.61 14.51 -1.71
N PRO A 1125 -3.35 14.23 -1.28
CA PRO A 1125 -2.16 14.88 -1.83
C PRO A 1125 -1.85 14.63 -3.31
N TYR A 1126 -2.56 13.70 -3.98
CA TYR A 1126 -2.43 13.44 -5.41
C TYR A 1126 -3.61 13.97 -6.25
N LEU A 1127 -4.60 14.63 -5.62
CA LEU A 1127 -5.75 15.23 -6.30
C LEU A 1127 -5.70 16.77 -6.27
N GLU A 1128 -5.20 17.35 -5.16
CA GLU A 1128 -5.03 18.80 -5.03
C GLU A 1128 -3.85 19.18 -4.12
N PRO A 1129 -3.26 20.38 -4.28
CA PRO A 1129 -2.23 20.90 -3.37
C PRO A 1129 -2.74 21.12 -1.94
N ILE A 1130 -1.88 20.79 -0.96
CA ILE A 1130 -2.20 20.87 0.48
C ILE A 1130 -1.44 22.00 1.19
N ILE A 1131 -0.22 22.32 0.73
CA ILE A 1131 0.69 23.26 1.39
C ILE A 1131 1.25 24.25 0.35
N ASP A 1132 1.09 25.53 0.65
CA ASP A 1132 1.85 26.60 -0.01
C ASP A 1132 3.29 26.59 0.52
N VAL A 1133 4.19 25.97 -0.25
CA VAL A 1133 5.61 25.80 0.09
C VAL A 1133 6.32 27.15 0.29
N HIS A 1134 5.85 28.22 -0.35
CA HIS A 1134 6.45 29.55 -0.19
C HIS A 1134 6.16 30.15 1.20
N LYS A 1135 5.01 29.83 1.81
CA LYS A 1135 4.68 30.23 3.19
C LYS A 1135 5.37 29.36 4.25
N ALA A 1136 5.61 28.07 3.96
CA ALA A 1136 6.25 27.15 4.91
C ALA A 1136 7.69 27.56 5.32
N ASN A 1137 8.39 28.31 4.47
CA ASN A 1137 9.75 28.81 4.74
C ASN A 1137 9.82 29.74 5.97
N ALA A 1138 8.76 30.48 6.28
CA ALA A 1138 8.74 31.37 7.45
C ALA A 1138 8.75 30.61 8.78
N THR A 1139 8.31 29.35 8.81
CA THR A 1139 8.36 28.46 9.98
C THR A 1139 9.62 27.59 10.04
N ALA A 1140 10.42 27.53 8.97
CA ALA A 1140 11.63 26.70 8.93
C ALA A 1140 12.75 27.26 9.82
N ASP A 1141 12.85 28.59 9.94
CA ASP A 1141 13.89 29.23 10.75
C ASP A 1141 13.74 28.94 12.25
N THR A 1142 12.51 28.79 12.77
CA THR A 1142 12.27 28.45 14.18
C THR A 1142 12.57 26.98 14.50
N LEU A 1143 12.43 26.06 13.53
CA LEU A 1143 12.65 24.63 13.74
C LEU A 1143 14.12 24.22 13.57
N ARG A 1144 14.92 25.00 12.84
CA ARG A 1144 16.39 24.85 12.80
C ARG A 1144 17.06 25.05 14.17
N GLU A 1145 16.48 25.84 15.06
CA GLU A 1145 17.00 26.06 16.41
C GLU A 1145 16.73 24.88 17.37
N VAL A 1146 15.77 24.00 17.04
CA VAL A 1146 15.31 22.90 17.91
C VAL A 1146 16.00 21.56 17.59
N LEU A 1147 16.56 21.41 16.39
CA LEU A 1147 17.30 20.20 15.98
C LEU A 1147 18.76 20.27 16.48
N PRO A 1148 19.18 19.41 17.44
CA PRO A 1148 20.55 19.45 17.94
C PRO A 1148 21.51 18.82 16.92
N GLY A 1149 22.48 19.60 16.43
CA GLY A 1149 23.59 19.09 15.63
C GLY A 1149 23.70 19.66 14.21
N HIS A 1150 23.81 20.98 14.08
CA HIS A 1150 24.49 21.60 12.93
C HIS A 1150 25.79 22.23 13.42
N GLY A 1151 26.80 21.40 13.65
CA GLY A 1151 28.18 21.85 13.73
C GLY A 1151 28.72 22.10 12.32
N ASP A 1152 29.45 23.20 12.14
CA ASP A 1152 30.01 23.63 10.85
C ASP A 1152 30.80 22.52 10.14
N THR A 1153 30.13 21.81 9.23
CA THR A 1153 30.75 20.89 8.27
C THR A 1153 30.49 21.43 6.87
N LYS A 1154 31.37 22.34 6.45
CA LYS A 1154 31.39 22.84 5.07
C LYS A 1154 31.61 21.67 4.12
N PRO A 1155 30.77 21.45 3.09
CA PRO A 1155 31.12 20.54 2.01
C PRO A 1155 32.40 21.06 1.33
N GLY A 1156 33.41 20.19 1.20
CA GLY A 1156 34.74 20.59 0.77
C GLY A 1156 34.77 21.11 -0.67
N SER A 1157 35.24 22.34 -0.85
CA SER A 1157 35.41 22.96 -2.16
C SER A 1157 36.89 23.25 -2.45
N HIS A 1158 37.54 22.37 -3.24
CA HIS A 1158 38.77 22.72 -3.95
C HIS A 1158 38.44 23.04 -5.40
N LEU A 1159 38.18 24.33 -5.68
CA LEU A 1159 38.73 25.12 -6.78
C LEU A 1159 38.06 26.51 -6.78
N GLN A 1160 38.89 27.55 -6.68
CA GLN A 1160 38.45 28.95 -6.59
C GLN A 1160 38.33 29.58 -7.98
N ALA A 1161 37.36 30.46 -8.20
CA ALA A 1161 37.59 31.79 -8.78
C ALA A 1161 36.38 32.75 -8.65
N ALA A 1162 36.69 34.00 -8.29
CA ALA A 1162 35.98 35.25 -8.60
C ALA A 1162 34.68 35.70 -7.84
N ALA A 1163 34.75 36.97 -7.42
CA ALA A 1163 33.67 37.97 -7.32
C ALA A 1163 32.67 37.96 -6.13
N GLY A 1164 33.19 38.33 -4.96
CA GLY A 1164 32.68 39.43 -4.11
C GLY A 1164 31.16 39.66 -3.91
N ALA A 1165 30.66 39.29 -2.73
CA ALA A 1165 29.48 39.88 -2.10
C ALA A 1165 29.71 40.06 -0.58
N THR A 1166 29.48 41.26 -0.05
CA THR A 1166 29.68 41.60 1.37
C THR A 1166 28.51 41.12 2.24
N VAL A 1167 28.82 40.39 3.32
CA VAL A 1167 27.82 39.91 4.29
C VAL A 1167 27.40 41.06 5.22
N THR A 1168 26.24 41.65 4.97
CA THR A 1168 25.70 42.74 5.80
C THR A 1168 25.03 42.20 7.07
N GLY A 1169 25.72 42.30 8.21
CA GLY A 1169 25.18 41.93 9.51
C GLY A 1169 24.03 42.84 9.97
N ARG A 1170 23.33 42.43 11.04
CA ARG A 1170 22.39 43.30 11.79
C ARG A 1170 22.85 43.46 13.22
N CYS A 1171 22.64 44.63 13.81
CA CYS A 1171 22.85 44.86 15.23
C CYS A 1171 21.86 44.02 16.05
N ALA A 1172 22.34 43.12 16.92
CA ALA A 1172 21.49 42.22 17.69
C ALA A 1172 20.52 42.93 18.65
N ARG A 1173 20.86 44.16 19.08
CA ARG A 1173 20.00 44.93 20.01
C ARG A 1173 18.91 45.76 19.34
N CYS A 1174 19.19 46.36 18.19
CA CYS A 1174 18.30 47.35 17.54
C CYS A 1174 17.96 47.01 16.09
N SER A 1175 18.38 45.85 15.58
CA SER A 1175 18.14 45.32 14.23
C SER A 1175 18.60 46.19 13.04
N LYS A 1176 19.22 47.35 13.28
CA LYS A 1176 19.82 48.19 12.23
C LYS A 1176 20.91 47.42 11.47
N ARG A 1177 20.85 47.49 10.14
CA ARG A 1177 21.94 47.09 9.24
C ARG A 1177 22.98 48.22 9.18
N GLY A 1178 24.22 47.84 8.95
CA GLY A 1178 25.35 48.75 8.68
C GLY A 1178 26.56 47.92 8.31
N ASP A 1179 27.49 48.51 7.57
CA ASP A 1179 28.69 47.80 7.10
C ASP A 1179 29.76 47.73 8.21
N ASP A 1180 29.84 48.76 9.06
CA ASP A 1180 30.76 48.85 10.21
C ASP A 1180 30.13 48.38 11.55
N LEU A 1181 29.63 47.15 11.61
CA LEU A 1181 29.16 46.57 12.87
C LEU A 1181 30.30 45.96 13.70
N GLN A 1182 30.41 46.36 14.96
CA GLN A 1182 31.40 45.82 15.89
C GLN A 1182 30.94 44.47 16.43
N ARG A 1183 31.83 43.46 16.38
CA ARG A 1183 31.60 42.13 16.95
C ARG A 1183 31.82 42.15 18.47
N CYS A 1184 31.09 41.31 19.20
CA CYS A 1184 31.37 41.05 20.62
C CYS A 1184 32.83 40.58 20.79
N SER A 1185 33.63 41.28 21.59
CA SER A 1185 35.06 40.98 21.79
C SER A 1185 35.36 39.60 22.38
N ARG A 1186 34.37 38.94 23.01
CA ARG A 1186 34.53 37.61 23.64
C ARG A 1186 34.14 36.46 22.71
N CYS A 1187 32.94 36.50 22.11
CA CYS A 1187 32.41 35.40 21.29
C CYS A 1187 32.56 35.61 19.78
N LYS A 1188 32.82 36.85 19.33
CA LYS A 1188 32.85 37.32 17.93
C LYS A 1188 31.63 37.00 17.05
N ALA A 1189 30.67 36.21 17.51
CA ALA A 1189 29.49 35.74 16.77
C ALA A 1189 28.36 36.77 16.65
N VAL A 1190 28.29 37.74 17.57
CA VAL A 1190 27.18 38.72 17.64
C VAL A 1190 27.67 40.12 17.31
N PHE A 1191 26.89 40.84 16.50
CA PHE A 1191 27.20 42.16 15.94
C PHE A 1191 26.40 43.27 16.62
N TYR A 1192 27.02 44.44 16.82
CA TYR A 1192 26.41 45.63 17.41
C TYR A 1192 26.83 46.89 16.66
N CYS A 1193 25.89 47.83 16.46
CA CYS A 1193 26.21 49.12 15.82
C CYS A 1193 26.91 50.12 16.76
N SER A 1194 26.96 49.83 18.06
CA SER A 1194 27.68 50.66 19.04
C SER A 1194 27.92 49.89 20.36
N LYS A 1195 28.82 50.41 21.21
CA LYS A 1195 29.11 49.84 22.54
C LYS A 1195 27.91 49.93 23.48
N GLU A 1196 27.02 50.90 23.28
CA GLU A 1196 25.79 51.09 24.04
C GLU A 1196 24.80 49.97 23.72
N CYS A 1197 24.67 49.59 22.44
CA CYS A 1197 23.87 48.43 22.03
C CYS A 1197 24.41 47.13 22.62
N GLN A 1198 25.73 46.94 22.64
CA GLN A 1198 26.37 45.78 23.27
C GLN A 1198 26.12 45.75 24.79
N LYS A 1199 26.29 46.88 25.50
CA LYS A 1199 26.02 46.97 26.95
C LYS A 1199 24.55 46.75 27.29
N ALA A 1200 23.62 47.26 26.48
CA ALA A 1200 22.19 47.08 26.67
C ALA A 1200 21.77 45.61 26.48
N ASP A 1201 22.37 44.91 25.52
CA ASP A 1201 22.09 43.50 25.29
C ASP A 1201 22.83 42.55 26.23
N TRP A 1202 23.93 43.00 26.85
CA TRP A 1202 24.78 42.19 27.74
C TRP A 1202 24.01 41.48 28.86
N LYS A 1203 22.89 42.04 29.33
CA LYS A 1203 22.02 41.39 30.33
C LYS A 1203 21.50 40.03 29.86
N ASN A 1204 21.24 39.88 28.57
CA ASN A 1204 20.75 38.66 27.92
C ASN A 1204 21.93 37.89 27.29
N HIS A 1205 22.77 38.57 26.50
CA HIS A 1205 23.85 37.94 25.74
C HIS A 1205 24.89 37.23 26.63
N LYS A 1206 25.15 37.71 27.85
CA LYS A 1206 26.16 37.11 28.76
C LYS A 1206 25.95 35.62 29.04
N PHE A 1207 24.71 35.12 28.99
CA PHE A 1207 24.37 33.73 29.29
C PHE A 1207 24.75 32.77 28.14
N VAL A 1208 24.86 33.28 26.92
CA VAL A 1208 25.22 32.53 25.69
C VAL A 1208 26.57 32.95 25.10
N CYS A 1209 27.27 33.89 25.73
CA CYS A 1209 28.54 34.44 25.26
C CYS A 1209 29.73 33.54 25.62
N VAL A 1210 29.89 32.44 24.87
CA VAL A 1210 31.06 31.54 24.92
C VAL A 1210 32.27 32.24 24.29
N ALA A 1211 33.49 31.98 24.79
CA ALA A 1211 34.70 32.52 24.17
C ALA A 1211 35.01 31.81 22.85
N ASP A 1212 35.35 32.59 21.82
CA ASP A 1212 35.85 32.09 20.53
C ASP A 1212 37.19 31.36 20.75
N LYS A 1213 37.32 30.11 20.26
CA LYS A 1213 38.46 29.22 20.51
C LYS A 1213 39.41 29.17 19.33
#